data_AF-A0A0V0R9B3-F1
#
_entry.id   AF-A0A0V0R9B3-F1
#
_cell.length_a   1.000
_cell.length_b   1.000
_cell.length_c   1.000
_cell.angle_alpha   90.00
_cell.angle_beta   90.00
_cell.angle_gamma   90.00
#
_symmetry.space_group_name_H-M   'P 1'
#
loop_
_entity.id
_entity.type
_entity.pdbx_description
1 polymer ?
#
loop_
_entity_poly.entity_id
_entity_poly.type
_entity_poly.pdbx_seq_one_letter_code
_entity_poly.pdbx_strand_id
1 'polypeptide(L)'
;MDSQEINKENSKNQWNIRVDKKIAQIQEKYDNLQPKNIENQSIYQKNQDSQLRKNIVQIYQKEEEISNLLEQKQTHQYANNENPSFQNFNPSVILNKNKLLQSPPDINLANLHRNIPKQMNKRELEVLFSTLIGRKVKISQIVYAYKISKYVWAVKEKVRLNKKKKQYIKDYIKDQNRIKLYNREQKLIKSQEKLKEIIYNTKKMVQTGQQHQFCLNIAYITFEQEADAHDILQNWFVSIFDKIRGQLQNHQQIFDIQQPPEPLDIIWENLEISKKEKFVRKVLTISLLLSIQILCFAILFLIAEFQALIRHNEYTSNQWLKYMLGFMCYGTVTFIQNGLTIVAKQLTSFQKNSCFSNQFTSCAFHMTWLFFFSSAIVPFILFIYQHNIHSNKTEEDKHDLILNLFFIFLGNATVTPYFIGLNVWYYYRKLKRHLIRKQGNNCKLTQYQANQIFENPSFFIDWKYAKVTAIQLTGIFFAPIFPFGIVLSLISLIHSYWASKYDFVNKSSIPNNQSIRLHEVMIFYVILNPFVFCLGAVSNEIFIKENKKSYSHYVCLIISLLYVLTYKYIIKIPFIKKIASPKIQSQREKNKNNFTYDDVKEYFTIDYLNSNPSTVIKGIIDDQIDRESRIGDPDYLKEFDDEEDNDDAESILSIAQKIDEGTDYEQIKSQYQEKQKNIKKGHFDELFLRESNLRQSLLQQDFVQEEDNNNSEDQQDSAKKKYINRQEIYQKYSKNEKLIKQNTDQGASDLEKEKQQQKNQQQYKKLKEYALHSVDQLGPDDIQQNVDQYERIMLLQQKQTNLREYIEEQKLSFNGEKSNDDFNYKNYIQEEDDQGENIQKEFDQSCRLQSILKNNSKLKQIIKRAVSSNNHKSQLYCSLHPLDIKNKIDQNYQYSAFSQNKQEQQQINEYKKPKKLSFKLQDNNDLVGSENAQEKNNSQNDTYNNGDINQIKQYSKSYDQQNCNKFIPHLNNQPDRSLSKVSIN
;
A
#
# COMPACT_ATOMS: atom_id res chain seq x y z
N MET A 1 75.46 -47.70 4.67
CA MET A 1 74.10 -47.23 4.31
C MET A 1 74.13 -46.31 3.09
N ASP A 2 75.27 -45.69 2.77
CA ASP A 2 75.41 -44.74 1.65
C ASP A 2 75.35 -45.35 0.22
N SER A 3 75.41 -46.67 0.07
CA SER A 3 75.26 -47.33 -1.25
C SER A 3 73.80 -47.59 -1.67
N GLN A 4 72.84 -47.50 -0.74
CA GLN A 4 71.41 -47.67 -1.04
C GLN A 4 70.71 -46.34 -1.39
N GLU A 5 71.22 -45.21 -0.93
CA GLU A 5 70.68 -43.88 -1.30
C GLU A 5 71.08 -43.48 -2.72
N ILE A 6 72.31 -43.75 -3.14
CA ILE A 6 72.79 -43.43 -4.50
C ILE A 6 72.00 -44.20 -5.57
N ASN A 7 71.57 -45.44 -5.28
CA ASN A 7 70.75 -46.22 -6.22
C ASN A 7 69.30 -45.75 -6.29
N LYS A 8 68.73 -45.22 -5.20
CA LYS A 8 67.40 -44.62 -5.22
C LYS A 8 67.38 -43.31 -6.01
N GLU A 9 68.41 -42.48 -5.84
CA GLU A 9 68.53 -41.20 -6.52
C GLU A 9 68.76 -41.36 -8.03
N ASN A 10 69.58 -42.34 -8.44
CA ASN A 10 69.73 -42.68 -9.85
C ASN A 10 68.46 -43.25 -10.49
N SER A 11 67.66 -44.03 -9.75
CA SER A 11 66.36 -44.52 -10.24
C SER A 11 65.34 -43.39 -10.43
N LYS A 12 65.38 -42.38 -9.54
CA LYS A 12 64.50 -41.21 -9.57
C LYS A 12 64.86 -40.28 -10.73
N ASN A 13 66.16 -40.09 -10.98
CA ASN A 13 66.63 -39.32 -12.13
C ASN A 13 66.33 -40.00 -13.47
N GLN A 14 66.46 -41.34 -13.57
CA GLN A 14 66.06 -42.06 -14.79
C GLN A 14 64.53 -42.02 -15.02
N TRP A 15 63.73 -42.01 -13.95
CA TRP A 15 62.28 -41.90 -14.05
C TRP A 15 61.85 -40.51 -14.55
N ASN A 16 62.44 -39.44 -14.00
CA ASN A 16 62.18 -38.06 -14.42
C ASN A 16 62.54 -37.84 -15.91
N ILE A 17 63.70 -38.33 -16.36
CA ILE A 17 64.11 -38.22 -17.78
C ILE A 17 63.12 -38.94 -18.72
N ARG A 18 62.53 -40.06 -18.29
CA ARG A 18 61.50 -40.78 -19.08
C ARG A 18 60.17 -40.03 -19.11
N VAL A 19 59.79 -39.37 -18.01
CA VAL A 19 58.58 -38.55 -17.93
C VAL A 19 58.73 -37.32 -18.81
N ASP A 20 59.86 -36.61 -18.75
CA ASP A 20 60.10 -35.42 -19.56
C ASP A 20 60.14 -35.74 -21.07
N LYS A 21 60.74 -36.87 -21.46
CA LYS A 21 60.66 -37.35 -22.86
C LYS A 21 59.23 -37.64 -23.30
N LYS A 22 58.39 -38.20 -22.43
CA LYS A 22 56.98 -38.46 -22.73
C LYS A 22 56.18 -37.18 -22.84
N ILE A 23 56.46 -36.20 -21.97
CA ILE A 23 55.83 -34.87 -22.02
C ILE A 23 56.22 -34.16 -23.31
N ALA A 24 57.50 -34.17 -23.69
CA ALA A 24 57.96 -33.59 -24.95
C ALA A 24 57.31 -34.24 -26.19
N GLN A 25 57.18 -35.57 -26.21
CA GLN A 25 56.49 -36.29 -27.28
C GLN A 25 54.98 -36.00 -27.34
N ILE A 26 54.34 -35.78 -26.19
CA ILE A 26 52.93 -35.39 -26.12
C ILE A 26 52.75 -33.93 -26.60
N GLN A 27 53.67 -33.04 -26.22
CA GLN A 27 53.68 -31.65 -26.64
C GLN A 27 53.87 -31.53 -28.16
N GLU A 28 54.83 -32.27 -28.72
CA GLU A 28 55.07 -32.32 -30.17
C GLU A 28 53.86 -32.89 -30.94
N LYS A 29 53.16 -33.89 -30.38
CA LYS A 29 51.89 -34.38 -30.94
C LYS A 29 50.77 -33.35 -30.86
N TYR A 30 50.72 -32.56 -29.79
CA TYR A 30 49.70 -31.54 -29.57
C TYR A 30 49.90 -30.33 -30.49
N ASP A 31 51.14 -29.89 -30.68
CA ASP A 31 51.50 -28.78 -31.56
C ASP A 31 51.29 -29.13 -33.04
N ASN A 32 51.45 -30.40 -33.41
CA ASN A 32 51.12 -30.91 -34.74
C ASN A 32 49.61 -31.12 -34.99
N LEU A 33 48.76 -31.04 -33.94
CA LEU A 33 47.30 -31.20 -34.03
C LEU A 33 46.54 -29.87 -34.01
N GLN A 34 47.22 -28.72 -33.98
CA GLN A 34 46.60 -27.39 -34.15
C GLN A 34 46.40 -27.08 -35.65
N PRO A 35 45.17 -27.05 -36.19
CA PRO A 35 44.96 -26.62 -37.56
C PRO A 35 45.15 -25.10 -37.67
N LYS A 36 46.03 -24.66 -38.57
CA LYS A 36 46.11 -23.28 -39.06
C LYS A 36 44.80 -22.92 -39.79
N ASN A 37 43.78 -22.49 -39.06
CA ASN A 37 42.63 -21.77 -39.60
C ASN A 37 41.85 -21.06 -38.47
N ILE A 38 42.41 -19.95 -37.99
CA ILE A 38 41.82 -19.08 -36.96
C ILE A 38 40.53 -18.38 -37.46
N GLU A 39 40.32 -18.29 -38.78
CA GLU A 39 39.14 -17.63 -39.36
C GLU A 39 37.84 -18.44 -39.19
N ASN A 40 37.91 -19.78 -39.29
CA ASN A 40 36.73 -20.65 -39.23
C ASN A 40 36.23 -20.90 -37.79
N GLN A 41 37.10 -20.84 -36.77
CA GLN A 41 36.66 -20.92 -35.37
C GLN A 41 35.86 -19.68 -34.94
N SER A 42 36.20 -18.49 -35.45
CA SER A 42 35.44 -17.27 -35.17
C SER A 42 34.03 -17.31 -35.77
N ILE A 43 33.88 -17.91 -36.96
CA ILE A 43 32.59 -18.10 -37.64
C ILE A 43 31.76 -19.16 -36.93
N TYR A 44 32.39 -20.25 -36.47
CA TYR A 44 31.71 -21.30 -35.73
C TYR A 44 31.22 -20.82 -34.35
N GLN A 45 32.04 -20.04 -33.63
CA GLN A 45 31.62 -19.38 -32.39
C GLN A 45 30.53 -18.33 -32.63
N LYS A 46 30.60 -17.53 -33.70
CA LYS A 46 29.51 -16.61 -34.07
C LYS A 46 28.20 -17.35 -34.38
N ASN A 47 28.26 -18.50 -35.04
CA ASN A 47 27.08 -19.30 -35.36
C ASN A 47 26.49 -19.98 -34.12
N GLN A 48 27.33 -20.52 -33.22
CA GLN A 48 26.87 -21.04 -31.93
C GLN A 48 26.30 -19.94 -31.03
N ASP A 49 26.91 -18.75 -31.00
CA ASP A 49 26.38 -17.60 -30.27
C ASP A 49 25.05 -17.10 -30.86
N SER A 50 24.92 -17.12 -32.20
CA SER A 50 23.67 -16.77 -32.90
C SER A 50 22.56 -17.78 -32.58
N GLN A 51 22.90 -19.07 -32.52
CA GLN A 51 21.94 -20.13 -32.21
C GLN A 51 21.58 -20.15 -30.72
N LEU A 52 22.52 -19.89 -29.83
CA LEU A 52 22.27 -19.68 -28.40
C LEU A 52 21.40 -18.43 -28.16
N ARG A 53 21.62 -17.34 -28.89
CA ARG A 53 20.75 -16.15 -28.89
C ARG A 53 19.32 -16.52 -29.31
N LYS A 54 19.15 -17.31 -30.38
CA LYS A 54 17.82 -17.77 -30.82
C LYS A 54 17.15 -18.64 -29.75
N ASN A 55 17.87 -19.57 -29.14
CA ASN A 55 17.34 -20.47 -28.13
C ASN A 55 16.96 -19.74 -26.82
N ILE A 56 17.79 -18.82 -26.35
CA ILE A 56 17.50 -18.01 -25.15
C ILE A 56 16.29 -17.10 -25.39
N VAL A 57 16.20 -16.46 -26.57
CA VAL A 57 15.02 -15.66 -26.95
C VAL A 57 13.77 -16.52 -26.99
N GLN A 58 13.84 -17.74 -27.54
CA GLN A 58 12.71 -18.67 -27.58
C GLN A 58 12.27 -19.16 -26.20
N ILE A 59 13.22 -19.44 -25.29
CA ILE A 59 12.90 -19.83 -23.90
C ILE A 59 12.19 -18.68 -23.17
N TYR A 60 12.69 -17.45 -23.30
CA TYR A 60 12.04 -16.29 -22.68
C TYR A 60 10.68 -15.97 -23.29
N GLN A 61 10.52 -16.16 -24.60
CA GLN A 61 9.22 -16.03 -25.27
C GLN A 61 8.22 -17.05 -24.71
N LYS A 62 8.64 -18.31 -24.52
CA LYS A 62 7.79 -19.36 -23.93
C LYS A 62 7.44 -19.10 -22.46
N GLU A 63 8.37 -18.63 -21.63
CA GLU A 63 8.06 -18.26 -20.24
C GLU A 63 7.07 -17.09 -20.15
N GLU A 64 7.19 -16.10 -21.04
CA GLU A 64 6.25 -14.98 -21.13
C GLU A 64 4.87 -15.43 -21.63
N GLU A 65 4.81 -16.35 -22.60
CA GLU A 65 3.57 -16.95 -23.11
C GLU A 65 2.83 -17.74 -22.01
N ILE A 66 3.53 -18.57 -21.25
CA ILE A 66 2.95 -19.31 -20.11
C ILE A 66 2.46 -18.35 -19.02
N SER A 67 3.23 -17.32 -18.69
CA SER A 67 2.81 -16.32 -17.69
C SER A 67 1.59 -15.52 -18.17
N ASN A 68 1.52 -15.17 -19.44
CA ASN A 68 0.39 -14.45 -20.04
C ASN A 68 -0.85 -15.34 -20.12
N LEU A 69 -0.72 -16.64 -20.43
CA LEU A 69 -1.83 -17.60 -20.42
C LEU A 69 -2.42 -17.81 -19.02
N LEU A 70 -1.58 -17.82 -17.98
CA LEU A 70 -2.04 -17.87 -16.58
C LEU A 70 -2.77 -16.58 -16.15
N GLU A 71 -2.28 -15.42 -16.59
CA GLU A 71 -2.92 -14.12 -16.34
C GLU A 71 -4.21 -13.95 -17.17
N GLN A 72 -4.25 -14.46 -18.41
CA GLN A 72 -5.43 -14.54 -19.28
C GLN A 72 -6.48 -15.50 -18.74
N LYS A 73 -6.12 -16.67 -18.19
CA LYS A 73 -7.10 -17.54 -17.50
C LYS A 73 -7.73 -16.84 -16.30
N GLN A 74 -6.94 -16.10 -15.53
CA GLN A 74 -7.47 -15.30 -14.43
C GLN A 74 -8.37 -14.16 -14.92
N THR A 75 -8.05 -13.50 -16.04
CA THR A 75 -8.83 -12.37 -16.56
C THR A 75 -10.04 -12.76 -17.42
N HIS A 76 -10.00 -13.86 -18.18
CA HIS A 76 -11.17 -14.41 -18.88
C HIS A 76 -12.22 -14.94 -17.89
N GLN A 77 -11.81 -15.44 -16.72
CA GLN A 77 -12.75 -15.72 -15.61
C GLN A 77 -13.45 -14.46 -15.08
N TYR A 78 -12.90 -13.25 -15.30
CA TYR A 78 -13.58 -11.99 -14.96
C TYR A 78 -14.30 -11.36 -16.16
N ALA A 79 -13.81 -11.54 -17.39
CA ALA A 79 -14.38 -10.93 -18.60
C ALA A 79 -15.58 -11.68 -19.18
N ASN A 80 -15.67 -13.00 -19.00
CA ASN A 80 -16.87 -13.77 -19.36
C ASN A 80 -18.04 -13.56 -18.37
N ASN A 81 -17.86 -12.69 -17.36
CA ASN A 81 -18.88 -12.31 -16.38
C ASN A 81 -19.42 -10.88 -16.61
N GLU A 82 -19.10 -10.24 -17.74
CA GLU A 82 -19.77 -9.00 -18.17
C GLU A 82 -20.76 -9.35 -19.30
N ASN A 83 -22.06 -9.26 -18.98
CA ASN A 83 -23.19 -9.48 -19.88
C ASN A 83 -22.96 -8.89 -21.29
N PRO A 84 -23.14 -9.67 -22.37
CA PRO A 84 -23.19 -9.11 -23.70
C PRO A 84 -24.51 -8.34 -23.89
N SER A 85 -24.41 -7.10 -24.37
CA SER A 85 -25.49 -6.25 -24.93
C SER A 85 -26.45 -5.50 -23.97
N PHE A 86 -26.00 -4.35 -23.48
CA PHE A 86 -26.83 -3.28 -22.87
C PHE A 86 -27.66 -2.48 -23.91
N GLN A 87 -28.40 -3.11 -24.82
CA GLN A 87 -29.17 -2.37 -25.84
C GLN A 87 -30.70 -2.37 -25.72
N ASN A 88 -31.31 -3.15 -24.83
CA ASN A 88 -32.76 -3.06 -24.58
C ASN A 88 -33.09 -3.31 -23.10
N PHE A 89 -33.10 -2.28 -22.24
CA PHE A 89 -33.53 -2.42 -20.84
C PHE A 89 -34.76 -1.57 -20.52
N ASN A 90 -35.78 -2.23 -19.97
CA ASN A 90 -37.05 -1.65 -19.56
C ASN A 90 -36.88 -0.78 -18.28
N PRO A 91 -37.23 0.52 -18.29
CA PRO A 91 -37.03 1.43 -17.16
C PRO A 91 -37.73 1.01 -15.84
N SER A 92 -38.76 0.16 -15.91
CA SER A 92 -39.50 -0.33 -14.74
C SER A 92 -38.70 -1.29 -13.86
N VAL A 93 -37.78 -2.07 -14.44
CA VAL A 93 -36.88 -2.98 -13.69
C VAL A 93 -35.83 -2.19 -12.89
N ILE A 94 -35.43 -1.02 -13.40
CA ILE A 94 -34.46 -0.12 -12.74
C ILE A 94 -35.04 0.47 -11.45
N LEU A 95 -36.35 0.73 -11.37
CA LEU A 95 -36.97 1.28 -10.16
C LEU A 95 -37.00 0.30 -8.98
N ASN A 96 -37.07 -1.01 -9.25
CA ASN A 96 -36.90 -2.04 -8.21
C ASN A 96 -35.42 -2.31 -7.91
N LYS A 97 -34.52 -2.29 -8.90
CA LYS A 97 -33.06 -2.42 -8.68
C LYS A 97 -32.45 -1.22 -7.93
N ASN A 98 -33.02 -0.01 -8.07
CA ASN A 98 -32.58 1.16 -7.30
C ASN A 98 -32.85 1.05 -5.79
N LYS A 99 -33.74 0.15 -5.35
CA LYS A 99 -33.88 -0.19 -3.92
C LYS A 99 -32.76 -1.12 -3.41
N LEU A 100 -31.98 -1.74 -4.31
CA LEU A 100 -30.92 -2.72 -4.03
C LEU A 100 -29.51 -2.15 -4.19
N LEU A 101 -29.35 -0.87 -4.59
CA LEU A 101 -28.07 -0.16 -4.61
C LEU A 101 -27.65 0.27 -3.20
N GLN A 102 -27.73 -0.63 -2.23
CA GLN A 102 -27.16 -0.40 -0.91
C GLN A 102 -25.65 -0.57 -1.01
N SER A 103 -24.90 0.38 -0.46
CA SER A 103 -23.45 0.24 -0.38
C SER A 103 -23.11 -0.63 0.84
N PRO A 104 -21.99 -1.38 0.81
CA PRO A 104 -21.54 -2.12 1.98
C PRO A 104 -21.54 -1.27 3.27
N PRO A 105 -21.03 -0.02 3.33
CA PRO A 105 -21.07 0.76 4.58
C PRO A 105 -22.46 1.13 5.10
N ASP A 106 -23.53 0.99 4.30
CA ASP A 106 -24.89 1.22 4.78
C ASP A 106 -25.37 0.06 5.67
N ILE A 107 -24.88 -1.17 5.44
CA ILE A 107 -25.22 -2.36 6.26
C ILE A 107 -24.08 -2.71 7.25
N ASN A 108 -22.85 -2.35 6.89
CA ASN A 108 -21.66 -2.50 7.71
C ASN A 108 -21.45 -1.25 8.57
N LEU A 109 -21.97 -1.17 9.79
CA LEU A 109 -21.89 0.10 10.55
C LEU A 109 -20.91 0.14 11.74
N ALA A 110 -20.18 -0.93 12.08
CA ALA A 110 -19.17 -0.82 13.14
C ALA A 110 -17.75 -1.10 12.64
N ASN A 111 -17.05 -0.02 12.31
CA ASN A 111 -15.60 0.00 12.38
C ASN A 111 -15.22 0.10 13.86
N LEU A 112 -14.85 -1.03 14.46
CA LEU A 112 -14.46 -1.02 15.85
C LEU A 112 -12.97 -0.67 15.92
N HIS A 113 -12.73 0.63 16.07
CA HIS A 113 -11.44 1.24 15.98
C HIS A 113 -10.73 1.14 17.33
N ARG A 114 -9.96 0.05 17.54
CA ARG A 114 -9.03 -0.14 18.68
C ARG A 114 -9.62 -0.79 19.92
N ASN A 115 -8.73 -1.58 20.54
CA ASN A 115 -8.89 -2.28 21.81
C ASN A 115 -9.82 -3.49 21.79
N ILE A 116 -10.16 -4.06 20.63
CA ILE A 116 -10.70 -5.43 20.62
C ILE A 116 -9.65 -6.34 21.23
N PRO A 117 -9.97 -7.09 22.30
CA PRO A 117 -9.14 -8.17 22.74
C PRO A 117 -8.90 -9.10 21.55
N LYS A 118 -7.65 -9.45 21.27
CA LYS A 118 -7.27 -10.26 20.09
C LYS A 118 -7.97 -11.63 20.01
N GLN A 119 -8.67 -12.02 21.06
CA GLN A 119 -9.38 -13.28 21.25
C GLN A 119 -10.90 -13.12 21.22
N MET A 120 -11.43 -11.91 21.03
CA MET A 120 -12.87 -11.70 21.16
C MET A 120 -13.61 -12.43 20.04
N ASN A 121 -14.42 -13.41 20.41
CA ASN A 121 -15.15 -14.23 19.46
C ASN A 121 -16.44 -13.52 18.99
N LYS A 122 -17.03 -14.01 17.90
CA LYS A 122 -18.28 -13.46 17.35
C LYS A 122 -19.40 -13.39 18.38
N ARG A 123 -19.55 -14.41 19.23
CA ARG A 123 -20.60 -14.48 20.27
C ARG A 123 -20.40 -13.43 21.37
N GLU A 124 -19.17 -13.16 21.77
CA GLU A 124 -18.85 -12.13 22.77
C GLU A 124 -19.17 -10.73 22.25
N LEU A 125 -18.90 -10.47 20.97
CA LEU A 125 -19.30 -9.21 20.33
C LEU A 125 -20.83 -9.11 20.19
N GLU A 126 -21.52 -10.19 19.82
CA GLU A 126 -22.98 -10.23 19.79
C GLU A 126 -23.58 -9.95 21.17
N VAL A 127 -23.06 -10.57 22.24
CA VAL A 127 -23.51 -10.33 23.62
C VAL A 127 -23.23 -8.88 24.04
N LEU A 128 -22.04 -8.35 23.73
CA LEU A 128 -21.67 -6.98 24.03
C LEU A 128 -22.64 -5.99 23.38
N PHE A 129 -22.88 -6.12 22.07
CA PHE A 129 -23.79 -5.22 21.36
C PHE A 129 -25.25 -5.43 21.74
N SER A 130 -25.66 -6.68 22.01
CA SER A 130 -27.00 -6.96 22.49
C SER A 130 -27.27 -6.31 23.84
N THR A 131 -26.27 -6.31 24.73
CA THR A 131 -26.34 -5.63 26.03
C THR A 131 -26.40 -4.11 25.87
N LEU A 132 -25.66 -3.55 24.90
CA LEU A 132 -25.65 -2.11 24.62
C LEU A 132 -26.99 -1.59 24.07
N ILE A 133 -27.66 -2.35 23.21
CA ILE A 133 -28.94 -1.93 22.60
C ILE A 133 -30.15 -2.38 23.44
N GLY A 134 -30.01 -3.45 24.23
CA GLY A 134 -31.12 -4.08 24.94
C GLY A 134 -31.96 -5.01 24.05
N ARG A 135 -31.46 -5.42 22.89
CA ARG A 135 -32.09 -6.43 22.01
C ARG A 135 -31.05 -7.35 21.39
N LYS A 136 -31.44 -8.56 20.98
CA LYS A 136 -30.52 -9.54 20.37
C LYS A 136 -30.01 -8.99 19.04
N VAL A 137 -28.70 -8.84 18.93
CA VAL A 137 -27.98 -8.43 17.72
C VAL A 137 -27.29 -9.65 17.13
N LYS A 138 -27.46 -9.87 15.82
CA LYS A 138 -26.75 -10.91 15.06
C LYS A 138 -25.67 -10.24 14.22
N ILE A 139 -24.43 -10.71 14.35
CA ILE A 139 -23.32 -10.28 13.50
C ILE A 139 -23.27 -11.25 12.33
N SER A 140 -23.25 -10.79 11.09
CA SER A 140 -23.08 -11.69 9.94
C SER A 140 -21.60 -12.04 9.79
N GLN A 141 -20.75 -11.01 9.73
CA GLN A 141 -19.34 -11.14 9.37
C GLN A 141 -18.42 -10.22 10.20
N ILE A 142 -17.20 -10.68 10.46
CA ILE A 142 -16.15 -9.91 11.12
C ILE A 142 -14.89 -9.99 10.26
N VAL A 143 -14.39 -8.83 9.81
CA VAL A 143 -13.14 -8.72 9.05
C VAL A 143 -12.11 -7.99 9.89
N TYR A 144 -11.07 -8.70 10.33
CA TYR A 144 -9.97 -8.09 11.08
C TYR A 144 -8.98 -7.38 10.15
N ALA A 145 -8.42 -6.26 10.63
CA ALA A 145 -7.32 -5.61 9.95
C ALA A 145 -5.98 -6.21 10.40
N TYR A 146 -5.03 -6.36 9.47
CA TYR A 146 -3.74 -6.98 9.74
C TYR A 146 -2.58 -6.03 9.45
N LYS A 147 -1.44 -6.29 10.10
CA LYS A 147 -0.18 -5.58 9.85
C LYS A 147 0.46 -6.01 8.53
N ILE A 148 -0.01 -5.41 7.42
CA ILE A 148 0.36 -5.81 6.05
C ILE A 148 1.30 -4.87 5.31
N SER A 149 1.82 -3.80 5.92
CA SER A 149 2.63 -2.83 5.17
C SER A 149 3.86 -3.44 4.49
N LYS A 150 4.54 -4.37 5.17
CA LYS A 150 5.68 -5.12 4.61
C LYS A 150 5.26 -5.95 3.40
N TYR A 151 4.10 -6.58 3.46
CA TYR A 151 3.54 -7.36 2.35
C TYR A 151 3.18 -6.47 1.17
N VAL A 152 2.43 -5.39 1.40
CA VAL A 152 2.02 -4.43 0.36
C VAL A 152 3.26 -3.80 -0.29
N TRP A 153 4.25 -3.42 0.52
CA TRP A 153 5.53 -2.93 0.02
C TRP A 153 6.24 -3.99 -0.84
N ALA A 154 6.32 -5.23 -0.39
CA ALA A 154 6.99 -6.30 -1.14
C ALA A 154 6.32 -6.59 -2.48
N VAL A 155 4.98 -6.54 -2.53
CA VAL A 155 4.21 -6.68 -3.77
C VAL A 155 4.49 -5.51 -4.72
N LYS A 156 4.40 -4.26 -4.23
CA LYS A 156 4.69 -3.05 -5.04
C LYS A 156 6.13 -3.07 -5.57
N GLU A 157 7.09 -3.46 -4.73
CA GLU A 157 8.49 -3.55 -5.10
C GLU A 157 8.75 -4.67 -6.11
N LYS A 158 8.07 -5.82 -5.99
CA LYS A 158 8.15 -6.91 -6.98
C LYS A 158 7.68 -6.43 -8.36
N VAL A 159 6.58 -5.68 -8.43
CA VAL A 159 6.10 -5.08 -9.69
C VAL A 159 7.14 -4.11 -10.26
N ARG A 160 7.78 -3.29 -9.42
CA ARG A 160 8.85 -2.38 -9.84
C ARG A 160 10.07 -3.13 -10.38
N LEU A 161 10.50 -4.19 -9.69
CA LEU A 161 11.61 -5.03 -10.14
C LEU A 161 11.27 -5.76 -11.43
N ASN A 162 10.03 -6.21 -11.62
CA ASN A 162 9.58 -6.79 -12.90
C ASN A 162 9.69 -5.78 -14.04
N LYS A 163 9.30 -4.52 -13.82
CA LYS A 163 9.49 -3.44 -14.81
C LYS A 163 10.98 -3.22 -15.12
N LYS A 164 11.84 -3.21 -14.10
CA LYS A 164 13.30 -3.11 -14.28
C LYS A 164 13.89 -4.31 -15.01
N LYS A 165 13.44 -5.54 -14.71
CA LYS A 165 13.85 -6.77 -15.41
C LYS A 165 13.47 -6.69 -16.89
N LYS A 166 12.25 -6.24 -17.21
CA LYS A 166 11.83 -6.02 -18.61
C LYS A 166 12.70 -4.97 -19.33
N GLN A 167 13.04 -3.87 -18.65
CA GLN A 167 13.95 -2.87 -19.21
C GLN A 167 15.36 -3.45 -19.43
N TYR A 168 15.88 -4.17 -18.44
CA TYR A 168 17.17 -4.84 -18.51
C TYR A 168 17.25 -5.84 -19.67
N ILE A 169 16.21 -6.66 -19.91
CA ILE A 169 16.18 -7.58 -21.06
C ILE A 169 16.27 -6.81 -22.38
N LYS A 170 15.60 -5.65 -22.50
CA LYS A 170 15.69 -4.79 -23.69
C LYS A 170 17.10 -4.22 -23.87
N ASP A 171 17.74 -3.82 -22.77
CA ASP A 171 19.10 -3.30 -22.79
C ASP A 171 20.11 -4.42 -23.10
N TYR A 172 19.90 -5.64 -22.59
CA TYR A 172 20.72 -6.83 -22.86
C TYR A 172 20.71 -7.24 -24.33
N ILE A 173 19.56 -7.10 -24.99
CA ILE A 173 19.45 -7.36 -26.43
C ILE A 173 20.26 -6.33 -27.24
N LYS A 174 20.43 -5.11 -26.73
CA LYS A 174 21.11 -4.00 -27.43
C LYS A 174 22.61 -3.90 -27.16
N ASP A 175 23.05 -4.23 -25.95
CA ASP A 175 24.40 -3.95 -25.46
C ASP A 175 25.29 -5.21 -25.52
N GLN A 176 26.53 -5.08 -25.99
CA GLN A 176 27.46 -6.21 -26.14
C GLN A 176 28.17 -6.58 -24.83
N ASN A 177 28.11 -5.75 -23.80
CA ASN A 177 28.80 -5.96 -22.51
C ASN A 177 28.08 -6.98 -21.59
N ARG A 178 28.10 -8.27 -21.98
CA ARG A 178 27.40 -9.38 -21.31
C ARG A 178 27.72 -9.54 -19.82
N ILE A 179 28.97 -9.32 -19.40
CA ILE A 179 29.42 -9.57 -18.02
C ILE A 179 28.79 -8.60 -17.02
N LYS A 180 28.78 -7.29 -17.33
CA LYS A 180 28.16 -6.27 -16.45
C LYS A 180 26.65 -6.48 -16.33
N LEU A 181 26.03 -6.97 -17.40
CA LEU A 181 24.62 -7.25 -17.43
C LEU A 181 24.26 -8.48 -16.56
N TYR A 182 24.98 -9.59 -16.71
CA TYR A 182 24.79 -10.80 -15.92
C TYR A 182 24.80 -10.52 -14.40
N ASN A 183 25.76 -9.72 -13.93
CA ASN A 183 25.85 -9.34 -12.52
C ASN A 183 24.65 -8.49 -12.05
N ARG A 184 24.05 -7.68 -12.93
CA ARG A 184 22.81 -6.93 -12.62
C ARG A 184 21.60 -7.84 -12.58
N GLU A 185 21.52 -8.81 -13.47
CA GLU A 185 20.46 -9.81 -13.51
C GLU A 185 20.45 -10.68 -12.25
N GLN A 186 21.60 -11.20 -11.85
CA GLN A 186 21.71 -11.99 -10.62
C GLN A 186 21.26 -11.19 -9.39
N LYS A 187 21.61 -9.89 -9.32
CA LYS A 187 21.10 -8.99 -8.27
C LYS A 187 19.59 -8.81 -8.32
N LEU A 188 18.99 -8.71 -9.51
CA LEU A 188 17.53 -8.59 -9.68
C LEU A 188 16.81 -9.88 -9.28
N ILE A 189 17.32 -11.04 -9.70
CA ILE A 189 16.76 -12.37 -9.36
C ILE A 189 16.80 -12.57 -7.85
N LYS A 190 17.97 -12.38 -7.22
CA LYS A 190 18.12 -12.47 -5.76
C LYS A 190 17.18 -11.52 -5.01
N SER A 191 16.94 -10.32 -5.54
CA SER A 191 15.98 -9.37 -4.96
C SER A 191 14.53 -9.85 -5.12
N GLN A 192 14.17 -10.42 -6.27
CA GLN A 192 12.83 -10.98 -6.50
C GLN A 192 12.55 -12.19 -5.61
N GLU A 193 13.53 -13.06 -5.39
CA GLU A 193 13.41 -14.22 -4.51
C GLU A 193 13.15 -13.81 -3.07
N LYS A 194 13.92 -12.85 -2.53
CA LYS A 194 13.67 -12.28 -1.20
C LYS A 194 12.26 -11.71 -1.07
N LEU A 195 11.76 -11.03 -2.10
CA LEU A 195 10.38 -10.51 -2.08
C LEU A 195 9.34 -11.62 -2.16
N LYS A 196 9.57 -12.66 -2.97
CA LYS A 196 8.70 -13.85 -3.03
C LYS A 196 8.62 -14.53 -1.66
N GLU A 197 9.74 -14.64 -0.96
CA GLU A 197 9.81 -15.20 0.38
C GLU A 197 9.01 -14.37 1.39
N ILE A 198 9.16 -13.04 1.39
CA ILE A 198 8.36 -12.14 2.27
C ILE A 198 6.86 -12.28 1.98
N ILE A 199 6.48 -12.30 0.70
CA ILE A 199 5.09 -12.47 0.26
C ILE A 199 4.56 -13.82 0.72
N TYR A 200 5.33 -14.90 0.52
CA TYR A 200 4.95 -16.26 0.89
C TYR A 200 4.81 -16.42 2.40
N ASN A 201 5.80 -15.97 3.18
CA ASN A 201 5.78 -16.05 4.64
C ASN A 201 4.60 -15.27 5.22
N THR A 202 4.30 -14.08 4.68
CA THR A 202 3.14 -13.30 5.14
C THR A 202 1.82 -14.00 4.80
N LYS A 203 1.68 -14.53 3.57
CA LYS A 203 0.49 -15.31 3.18
C LYS A 203 0.30 -16.53 4.07
N LYS A 204 1.39 -17.28 4.31
CA LYS A 204 1.40 -18.47 5.16
C LYS A 204 0.97 -18.10 6.58
N MET A 205 1.49 -17.03 7.16
CA MET A 205 1.12 -16.57 8.52
C MET A 205 -0.36 -16.19 8.64
N VAL A 206 -0.94 -15.58 7.60
CA VAL A 206 -2.39 -15.28 7.56
C VAL A 206 -3.22 -16.57 7.49
N GLN A 207 -2.75 -17.57 6.73
CA GLN A 207 -3.44 -18.85 6.55
C GLN A 207 -3.30 -19.80 7.76
N THR A 208 -2.14 -19.85 8.43
CA THR A 208 -1.85 -20.82 9.51
C THR A 208 -2.48 -20.49 10.86
N GLY A 209 -3.38 -19.51 10.95
CA GLY A 209 -4.03 -19.16 12.21
C GLY A 209 -3.12 -18.44 13.23
N GLN A 210 -1.88 -18.11 12.88
CA GLN A 210 -1.02 -17.19 13.69
C GLN A 210 -1.49 -15.72 13.62
N GLN A 211 -2.75 -15.53 13.22
CA GLN A 211 -3.41 -14.26 12.98
C GLN A 211 -3.34 -13.32 14.19
N HIS A 212 -3.40 -13.85 15.41
CA HIS A 212 -3.39 -13.02 16.63
C HIS A 212 -2.13 -12.15 16.78
N GLN A 213 -0.97 -12.57 16.25
CA GLN A 213 0.26 -11.77 16.34
C GLN A 213 0.22 -10.55 15.40
N PHE A 214 -0.42 -10.70 14.24
CA PHE A 214 -0.46 -9.68 13.17
C PHE A 214 -1.76 -8.88 13.13
N CYS A 215 -2.81 -9.38 13.79
CA CYS A 215 -4.08 -8.70 13.92
C CYS A 215 -3.83 -7.35 14.61
N LEU A 216 -4.23 -6.29 13.92
CA LEU A 216 -4.41 -4.99 14.53
C LEU A 216 -5.63 -5.08 15.43
N ASN A 217 -5.72 -4.25 16.47
CA ASN A 217 -6.90 -4.21 17.33
C ASN A 217 -8.08 -3.49 16.61
N ILE A 218 -8.25 -3.70 15.30
CA ILE A 218 -9.26 -3.06 14.46
C ILE A 218 -10.03 -4.17 13.73
N ALA A 219 -11.35 -4.13 13.80
CA ALA A 219 -12.21 -5.02 13.03
C ALA A 219 -13.35 -4.24 12.39
N TYR A 220 -13.76 -4.70 11.21
CA TYR A 220 -14.94 -4.28 10.49
C TYR A 220 -16.03 -5.30 10.78
N ILE A 221 -17.14 -4.85 11.36
CA ILE A 221 -18.23 -5.71 11.81
C ILE A 221 -19.45 -5.44 10.94
N THR A 222 -19.91 -6.49 10.30
CA THR A 222 -21.11 -6.57 9.48
C THR A 222 -22.23 -7.12 10.32
N PHE A 223 -23.33 -6.39 10.43
CA PHE A 223 -24.52 -6.87 11.14
C PHE A 223 -25.50 -7.47 10.14
N GLU A 224 -26.37 -8.33 10.65
CA GLU A 224 -27.44 -8.92 9.84
C GLU A 224 -28.41 -7.86 9.32
N GLN A 225 -28.67 -6.82 10.12
CA GLN A 225 -29.63 -5.76 9.79
C GLN A 225 -28.97 -4.38 9.91
N GLU A 226 -29.21 -3.51 8.92
CA GLU A 226 -28.77 -2.10 8.94
C GLU A 226 -29.27 -1.36 10.20
N ALA A 227 -30.47 -1.69 10.68
CA ALA A 227 -31.05 -1.06 11.86
C ALA A 227 -30.22 -1.28 13.13
N ASP A 228 -29.72 -2.49 13.36
CA ASP A 228 -28.88 -2.82 14.53
C ASP A 228 -27.60 -1.99 14.52
N ALA A 229 -27.01 -1.94 13.34
CA ALA A 229 -25.76 -1.29 13.06
C ALA A 229 -25.89 0.25 13.27
N HIS A 230 -27.03 0.83 12.90
CA HIS A 230 -27.34 2.24 13.11
C HIS A 230 -27.68 2.56 14.57
N ASP A 231 -28.46 1.72 15.24
CA ASP A 231 -28.79 1.87 16.67
C ASP A 231 -27.53 1.84 17.53
N ILE A 232 -26.57 0.96 17.21
CA ILE A 232 -25.25 0.93 17.88
C ILE A 232 -24.54 2.27 17.69
N LEU A 233 -24.45 2.79 16.47
CA LEU A 233 -23.78 4.06 16.25
C LEU A 233 -24.46 5.19 17.01
N GLN A 234 -25.78 5.31 16.93
CA GLN A 234 -26.53 6.36 17.62
C GLN A 234 -26.38 6.29 19.13
N ASN A 235 -26.51 5.11 19.72
CA ASN A 235 -26.38 4.89 21.16
C ASN A 235 -24.93 5.04 21.64
N TRP A 236 -23.93 4.70 20.79
CA TRP A 236 -22.52 4.83 21.13
C TRP A 236 -22.01 6.28 21.07
N PHE A 237 -22.68 7.15 20.30
CA PHE A 237 -22.41 8.59 20.26
C PHE A 237 -22.92 9.32 21.52
N VAL A 238 -22.66 8.77 22.71
CA VAL A 238 -22.79 9.49 23.98
C VAL A 238 -21.86 10.72 23.95
N SER A 239 -22.28 11.82 24.58
CA SER A 239 -21.57 13.10 24.54
C SER A 239 -20.10 12.91 24.92
N ILE A 240 -19.20 13.70 24.34
CA ILE A 240 -17.76 13.71 24.71
C ILE A 240 -17.60 13.84 26.24
N PHE A 241 -18.51 14.56 26.88
CA PHE A 241 -18.58 14.70 28.34
C PHE A 241 -18.89 13.39 29.06
N ASP A 242 -19.76 12.54 28.52
CA ASP A 242 -20.08 11.24 29.11
C ASP A 242 -18.93 10.24 28.93
N LYS A 243 -18.17 10.35 27.83
CA LYS A 243 -16.91 9.60 27.66
C LYS A 243 -15.87 10.01 28.69
N ILE A 244 -15.70 11.31 28.94
CA ILE A 244 -14.76 11.82 29.95
C ILE A 244 -15.22 11.42 31.36
N ARG A 245 -16.53 11.52 31.66
CA ARG A 245 -17.10 11.13 32.95
C ARG A 245 -17.01 9.61 33.19
N GLY A 246 -17.27 8.82 32.16
CA GLY A 246 -17.13 7.35 32.20
C GLY A 246 -15.68 6.90 32.37
N GLN A 247 -14.72 7.58 31.73
CA GLN A 247 -13.28 7.31 31.90
C GLN A 247 -12.82 7.47 33.36
N LEU A 248 -13.42 8.41 34.09
CA LEU A 248 -13.07 8.66 35.48
C LEU A 248 -13.70 7.65 36.45
N GLN A 249 -14.79 6.97 36.06
CA GLN A 249 -15.57 6.12 36.98
C GLN A 249 -15.39 4.62 36.76
N ASN A 250 -15.04 4.14 35.57
CA ASN A 250 -14.86 2.71 35.32
C ASN A 250 -13.66 2.45 34.39
N HIS A 251 -12.73 1.60 34.84
CA HIS A 251 -11.58 1.11 34.05
C HIS A 251 -11.98 0.17 32.89
N GLN A 252 -13.25 0.20 32.47
CA GLN A 252 -13.72 -0.62 31.35
C GLN A 252 -13.04 -0.15 30.05
N GLN A 253 -12.58 -1.12 29.26
CA GLN A 253 -11.94 -0.85 27.98
C GLN A 253 -12.91 -0.12 27.06
N ILE A 254 -12.56 1.12 26.70
CA ILE A 254 -13.39 1.94 25.82
C ILE A 254 -13.10 1.55 24.38
N PHE A 255 -14.10 0.98 23.72
CA PHE A 255 -14.11 0.77 22.27
C PHE A 255 -14.35 2.11 21.55
N ASP A 256 -13.67 2.37 20.44
CA ASP A 256 -13.96 3.54 19.60
C ASP A 256 -14.69 3.05 18.35
N ILE A 257 -16.02 2.96 18.45
CA ILE A 257 -16.90 2.54 17.36
C ILE A 257 -17.15 3.74 16.44
N GLN A 258 -16.89 3.55 15.15
CA GLN A 258 -17.12 4.55 14.10
C GLN A 258 -17.77 3.89 12.89
N GLN A 259 -18.50 4.68 12.10
CA GLN A 259 -18.96 4.20 10.80
C GLN A 259 -17.73 3.89 9.93
N PRO A 260 -17.65 2.70 9.30
CA PRO A 260 -16.53 2.38 8.43
C PRO A 260 -16.61 3.18 7.13
N PRO A 261 -15.46 3.60 6.57
CA PRO A 261 -15.42 4.11 5.21
C PRO A 261 -15.65 2.95 4.23
N GLU A 262 -16.03 3.26 2.99
CA GLU A 262 -16.20 2.25 1.94
C GLU A 262 -14.97 1.31 1.82
N PRO A 263 -15.16 0.02 1.48
CA PRO A 263 -14.07 -0.94 1.43
C PRO A 263 -12.90 -0.51 0.54
N LEU A 264 -13.20 0.07 -0.62
CA LEU A 264 -12.21 0.64 -1.54
C LEU A 264 -11.56 1.95 -1.05
N ASP A 265 -12.22 2.68 -0.16
CA ASP A 265 -11.70 3.91 0.42
C ASP A 265 -10.60 3.61 1.45
N ILE A 266 -10.54 2.40 2.01
CA ILE A 266 -9.57 2.02 3.04
C ILE A 266 -8.15 1.87 2.47
N ILE A 267 -7.20 2.56 3.09
CA ILE A 267 -5.77 2.36 2.84
C ILE A 267 -5.23 1.37 3.88
N TRP A 268 -5.36 0.08 3.57
CA TRP A 268 -5.08 -1.02 4.51
C TRP A 268 -3.66 -0.95 5.10
N GLU A 269 -2.65 -0.57 4.31
CA GLU A 269 -1.27 -0.42 4.80
C GLU A 269 -1.08 0.70 5.82
N ASN A 270 -2.01 1.66 5.91
CA ASN A 270 -1.92 2.79 6.84
C ASN A 270 -2.66 2.54 8.16
N LEU A 271 -3.37 1.42 8.30
CA LEU A 271 -4.12 1.07 9.52
C LEU A 271 -3.19 0.73 10.69
N GLU A 272 -1.99 0.23 10.41
CA GLU A 272 -0.99 -0.14 11.43
C GLU A 272 -0.39 1.07 12.17
N ILE A 273 -0.52 2.27 11.60
CA ILE A 273 0.12 3.47 12.13
C ILE A 273 -0.70 4.02 13.31
N SER A 274 0.00 4.26 14.43
CA SER A 274 -0.63 4.73 15.66
C SER A 274 -1.23 6.14 15.52
N LYS A 275 -2.23 6.50 16.36
CA LYS A 275 -2.88 7.83 16.29
C LYS A 275 -1.87 8.94 16.64
N LYS A 276 -0.99 8.69 17.62
CA LYS A 276 0.08 9.62 18.02
C LYS A 276 1.06 9.86 16.86
N GLU A 277 1.49 8.81 16.19
CA GLU A 277 2.37 8.93 15.03
C GLU A 277 1.69 9.67 13.87
N LYS A 278 0.41 9.37 13.56
CA LYS A 278 -0.37 10.13 12.57
C LYS A 278 -0.47 11.60 12.94
N PHE A 279 -0.67 11.92 14.21
CA PHE A 279 -0.72 13.31 14.68
C PHE A 279 0.62 14.02 14.50
N VAL A 280 1.74 13.42 14.91
CA VAL A 280 3.09 13.98 14.70
C VAL A 280 3.37 14.22 13.21
N ARG A 281 3.06 13.25 12.34
CA ARG A 281 3.21 13.39 10.89
C ARG A 281 2.36 14.54 10.32
N LYS A 282 1.16 14.77 10.86
CA LYS A 282 0.30 15.91 10.48
C LYS A 282 0.91 17.24 10.89
N VAL A 283 1.36 17.37 12.14
CA VAL A 283 2.04 18.58 12.62
C VAL A 283 3.28 18.88 11.78
N LEU A 284 4.11 17.87 11.51
CA LEU A 284 5.29 18.01 10.66
C LEU A 284 4.94 18.43 9.23
N THR A 285 3.88 17.86 8.65
CA THR A 285 3.39 18.25 7.33
C THR A 285 2.96 19.72 7.29
N ILE A 286 2.20 20.17 8.30
CA ILE A 286 1.76 21.56 8.39
C ILE A 286 2.96 22.49 8.54
N SER A 287 3.92 22.14 9.39
CA SER A 287 5.16 22.91 9.57
C SER A 287 5.94 23.05 8.26
N LEU A 288 6.14 21.95 7.52
CA LEU A 288 6.85 21.98 6.24
C LEU A 288 6.11 22.83 5.20
N LEU A 289 4.78 22.70 5.13
CA LEU A 289 3.97 23.53 4.24
C LEU A 289 4.06 25.01 4.58
N LEU A 290 4.08 25.36 5.86
CA LEU A 290 4.26 26.73 6.32
C LEU A 290 5.66 27.27 5.96
N SER A 291 6.72 26.47 6.14
CA SER A 291 8.07 26.85 5.72
C SER A 291 8.17 27.10 4.21
N ILE A 292 7.54 26.26 3.39
CA ILE A 292 7.50 26.45 1.93
C ILE A 292 6.69 27.72 1.60
N GLN A 293 5.59 27.98 2.29
CA GLN A 293 4.80 29.20 2.09
C GLN A 293 5.61 30.47 2.41
N ILE A 294 6.45 30.46 3.45
CA ILE A 294 7.38 31.56 3.76
C ILE A 294 8.39 31.74 2.64
N LEU A 295 8.95 30.65 2.09
CA LEU A 295 9.85 30.71 0.95
C LEU A 295 9.16 31.31 -0.28
N CYS A 296 7.91 30.94 -0.56
CA CYS A 296 7.12 31.51 -1.63
C CYS A 296 6.87 33.01 -1.42
N PHE A 297 6.60 33.44 -0.18
CA PHE A 297 6.50 34.85 0.17
C PHE A 297 7.80 35.60 -0.14
N ALA A 298 8.96 35.06 0.25
CA ALA A 298 10.25 35.67 -0.04
C ALA A 298 10.52 35.81 -1.55
N ILE A 299 10.16 34.81 -2.35
CA ILE A 299 10.29 34.88 -3.81
C ILE A 299 9.38 35.99 -4.39
N LEU A 300 8.12 36.03 -3.96
CA LEU A 300 7.18 37.06 -4.43
C LEU A 300 7.60 38.47 -3.97
N PHE A 301 8.18 38.58 -2.78
CA PHE A 301 8.78 39.80 -2.28
C PHE A 301 9.93 40.29 -3.17
N LEU A 302 10.89 39.41 -3.51
CA LEU A 302 12.00 39.77 -4.39
C LEU A 302 11.52 40.23 -5.78
N ILE A 303 10.47 39.61 -6.30
CA ILE A 303 9.85 40.02 -7.56
C ILE A 303 9.20 41.40 -7.43
N ALA A 304 8.50 41.64 -6.33
CA ALA A 304 7.85 42.92 -6.05
C ALA A 304 8.89 44.05 -5.89
N GLU A 305 10.02 43.80 -5.24
CA GLU A 305 11.16 44.73 -5.15
C GLU A 305 11.78 44.98 -6.52
N PHE A 306 12.00 43.93 -7.32
CA PHE A 306 12.51 44.08 -8.68
C PHE A 306 11.57 44.92 -9.57
N GLN A 307 10.25 44.77 -9.39
CA GLN A 307 9.25 45.62 -10.05
C GLN A 307 9.35 47.07 -9.57
N ALA A 308 9.56 47.30 -8.26
CA ALA A 308 9.78 48.64 -7.71
C ALA A 308 11.03 49.32 -8.32
N LEU A 309 12.14 48.58 -8.45
CA LEU A 309 13.37 49.09 -9.07
C LEU A 309 13.17 49.48 -10.54
N ILE A 310 12.45 48.66 -11.31
CA ILE A 310 12.15 48.99 -12.72
C ILE A 310 11.29 50.26 -12.82
N ARG A 311 10.34 50.45 -11.89
CA ARG A 311 9.47 51.62 -11.85
C ARG A 311 10.21 52.93 -11.53
N HIS A 312 11.23 52.88 -10.67
CA HIS A 312 12.01 54.07 -10.34
C HIS A 312 12.85 54.61 -11.50
N ASN A 313 13.15 53.79 -12.50
CA ASN A 313 13.78 54.28 -13.72
C ASN A 313 12.74 55.05 -14.56
N GLU A 314 12.83 56.38 -14.56
CA GLU A 314 11.92 57.35 -15.21
C GLU A 314 11.59 57.05 -16.68
N TYR A 315 12.43 56.25 -17.36
CA TYR A 315 12.21 55.78 -18.72
C TYR A 315 10.99 54.85 -18.90
N THR A 316 10.34 54.41 -17.81
CA THR A 316 9.20 53.47 -17.86
C THR A 316 7.81 54.12 -17.80
N SER A 317 7.63 55.28 -18.46
CA SER A 317 6.29 55.83 -18.76
C SER A 317 5.42 54.88 -19.63
N ASN A 318 6.03 53.84 -20.20
CA ASN A 318 5.32 52.87 -21.03
C ASN A 318 4.29 52.05 -20.23
N GLN A 319 3.01 52.39 -20.36
CA GLN A 319 1.88 51.68 -19.74
C GLN A 319 1.87 50.18 -20.08
N TRP A 320 2.29 49.79 -21.29
CA TRP A 320 2.34 48.39 -21.69
C TRP A 320 3.29 47.56 -20.82
N LEU A 321 4.43 48.14 -20.43
CA LEU A 321 5.37 47.47 -19.54
C LEU A 321 4.74 47.20 -18.16
N LYS A 322 3.94 48.13 -17.63
CA LYS A 322 3.20 47.94 -16.36
C LYS A 322 2.21 46.78 -16.46
N TYR A 323 1.44 46.71 -17.56
CA TYR A 323 0.53 45.59 -17.81
C TYR A 323 1.26 44.25 -17.95
N MET A 324 2.39 44.22 -18.67
CA MET A 324 3.22 43.03 -18.80
C MET A 324 3.75 42.57 -17.44
N LEU A 325 4.25 43.49 -16.60
CA LEU A 325 4.75 43.17 -15.26
C LEU A 325 3.64 42.60 -14.36
N GLY A 326 2.42 43.16 -14.41
CA GLY A 326 1.26 42.63 -13.70
C GLY A 326 0.89 41.21 -14.16
N PHE A 327 0.90 40.96 -15.48
CA PHE A 327 0.70 39.62 -16.04
C PHE A 327 1.79 38.62 -15.61
N MET A 328 3.06 39.03 -15.60
CA MET A 328 4.19 38.20 -15.14
C MET A 328 4.10 37.88 -13.64
N CYS A 329 3.60 38.82 -12.83
CA CYS A 329 3.32 38.57 -11.42
C CYS A 329 2.29 37.45 -11.27
N TYR A 330 1.16 37.54 -12.00
CA TYR A 330 0.16 36.47 -12.03
C TYR A 330 0.74 35.13 -12.49
N GLY A 331 1.52 35.12 -13.57
CA GLY A 331 2.19 33.92 -14.08
C GLY A 331 3.10 33.27 -13.04
N THR A 332 3.83 34.09 -12.28
CA THR A 332 4.71 33.61 -11.21
C THR A 332 3.93 33.04 -10.02
N VAL A 333 2.88 33.72 -9.58
CA VAL A 333 1.98 33.20 -8.53
C VAL A 333 1.39 31.86 -8.98
N THR A 334 0.92 31.75 -10.21
CA THR A 334 0.36 30.51 -10.78
C THR A 334 1.40 29.39 -10.84
N PHE A 335 2.63 29.69 -11.25
CA PHE A 335 3.74 28.73 -11.27
C PHE A 335 4.06 28.20 -9.87
N ILE A 336 4.18 29.10 -8.89
CA ILE A 336 4.40 28.75 -7.48
C ILE A 336 3.26 27.85 -6.98
N GLN A 337 2.01 28.18 -7.27
CA GLN A 337 0.86 27.38 -6.86
C GLN A 337 0.85 25.97 -7.47
N ASN A 338 1.29 25.82 -8.72
CA ASN A 338 1.45 24.51 -9.35
C ASN A 338 2.53 23.68 -8.65
N GLY A 339 3.66 24.29 -8.30
CA GLY A 339 4.70 23.66 -7.47
C GLY A 339 4.18 23.23 -6.10
N LEU A 340 3.49 24.13 -5.40
CA LEU A 340 2.85 23.86 -4.10
C LEU A 340 1.86 22.71 -4.16
N THR A 341 1.13 22.57 -5.27
CA THR A 341 0.20 21.44 -5.48
C THR A 341 0.94 20.10 -5.46
N ILE A 342 2.07 20.00 -6.15
CA ILE A 342 2.87 18.78 -6.21
C ILE A 342 3.39 18.44 -4.81
N VAL A 343 3.95 19.42 -4.11
CA VAL A 343 4.52 19.22 -2.78
C VAL A 343 3.44 18.88 -1.75
N ALA A 344 2.28 19.56 -1.77
CA ALA A 344 1.16 19.27 -0.88
C ALA A 344 0.63 17.84 -1.06
N LYS A 345 0.53 17.33 -2.29
CA LYS A 345 0.16 15.92 -2.54
C LYS A 345 1.17 14.94 -1.96
N GLN A 346 2.46 15.23 -2.10
CA GLN A 346 3.52 14.39 -1.54
C GLN A 346 3.48 14.40 0.00
N LEU A 347 3.40 15.57 0.63
CA LEU A 347 3.36 15.69 2.09
C LEU A 347 2.07 15.13 2.70
N THR A 348 0.92 15.27 2.04
CA THR A 348 -0.32 14.65 2.53
C THR A 348 -0.30 13.13 2.44
N SER A 349 0.43 12.55 1.48
CA SER A 349 0.69 11.09 1.44
C SER A 349 1.60 10.63 2.60
N PHE A 350 2.48 11.51 3.09
CA PHE A 350 3.35 11.25 4.25
C PHE A 350 2.58 11.17 5.58
N GLN A 351 1.40 11.79 5.66
CA GLN A 351 0.52 11.73 6.84
C GLN A 351 -0.05 10.33 7.09
N LYS A 352 -0.09 9.47 6.05
CA LYS A 352 -0.57 8.10 6.11
C LYS A 352 -2.00 8.00 6.69
N ASN A 353 -2.93 8.70 6.06
CA ASN A 353 -4.34 8.66 6.43
C ASN A 353 -4.91 7.23 6.26
N SER A 354 -5.87 6.85 7.10
CA SER A 354 -6.45 5.50 7.07
C SER A 354 -7.32 5.22 5.84
N CYS A 355 -7.84 6.27 5.19
CA CYS A 355 -8.66 6.16 3.99
C CYS A 355 -8.35 7.27 2.98
N PHE A 356 -8.67 7.04 1.71
CA PHE A 356 -8.42 7.99 0.61
C PHE A 356 -9.25 9.25 0.77
N SER A 357 -10.50 9.17 1.22
CA SER A 357 -11.36 10.32 1.47
C SER A 357 -10.76 11.27 2.49
N ASN A 358 -10.18 10.75 3.59
CA ASN A 358 -9.47 11.56 4.57
C ASN A 358 -8.19 12.16 3.98
N GLN A 359 -7.49 11.43 3.12
CA GLN A 359 -6.33 11.96 2.41
C GLN A 359 -6.71 13.10 1.46
N PHE A 360 -7.74 12.93 0.64
CA PHE A 360 -8.26 13.96 -0.26
C PHE A 360 -8.79 15.17 0.50
N THR A 361 -9.50 14.95 1.61
CA THR A 361 -9.98 16.03 2.49
C THR A 361 -8.82 16.83 3.09
N SER A 362 -7.81 16.14 3.61
CA SER A 362 -6.60 16.77 4.14
C SER A 362 -5.85 17.53 3.04
N CYS A 363 -5.73 16.94 1.86
CA CYS A 363 -5.07 17.54 0.70
C CYS A 363 -5.78 18.82 0.24
N ALA A 364 -7.10 18.75 0.05
CA ALA A 364 -7.95 19.89 -0.31
C ALA A 364 -7.87 21.01 0.73
N PHE A 365 -7.91 20.67 2.02
CA PHE A 365 -7.77 21.62 3.12
C PHE A 365 -6.45 22.39 3.03
N HIS A 366 -5.31 21.68 2.94
CA HIS A 366 -4.00 22.32 2.85
C HIS A 366 -3.85 23.15 1.58
N MET A 367 -4.29 22.64 0.43
CA MET A 367 -4.22 23.38 -0.83
C MET A 367 -5.08 24.64 -0.83
N THR A 368 -6.27 24.59 -0.23
CA THR A 368 -7.17 25.76 -0.13
C THR A 368 -6.45 26.91 0.56
N TRP A 369 -5.83 26.63 1.72
CA TRP A 369 -5.07 27.64 2.45
C TRP A 369 -3.84 28.09 1.69
N LEU A 370 -3.03 27.19 1.12
CA LEU A 370 -1.87 27.56 0.32
C LEU A 370 -2.24 28.49 -0.85
N PHE A 371 -3.32 28.17 -1.58
CA PHE A 371 -3.81 29.02 -2.67
C PHE A 371 -4.37 30.35 -2.15
N PHE A 372 -5.16 30.35 -1.08
CA PHE A 372 -5.68 31.58 -0.50
C PHE A 372 -4.57 32.50 0.02
N PHE A 373 -3.60 31.97 0.77
CA PHE A 373 -2.46 32.76 1.27
C PHE A 373 -1.61 33.29 0.11
N SER A 374 -1.30 32.48 -0.91
CA SER A 374 -0.49 32.93 -2.05
C SER A 374 -1.21 33.90 -2.99
N SER A 375 -2.54 33.79 -3.16
CA SER A 375 -3.32 34.68 -4.04
C SER A 375 -3.88 35.92 -3.36
N ALA A 376 -4.10 35.89 -2.04
CA ALA A 376 -4.72 36.99 -1.31
C ALA A 376 -3.78 37.63 -0.30
N ILE A 377 -3.37 36.86 0.71
CA ILE A 377 -2.66 37.41 1.86
C ILE A 377 -1.26 37.89 1.49
N VAL A 378 -0.50 37.12 0.70
CA VAL A 378 0.86 37.50 0.29
C VAL A 378 0.87 38.77 -0.56
N PRO A 379 0.11 38.87 -1.67
CA PRO A 379 0.05 40.13 -2.44
C PRO A 379 -0.39 41.32 -1.59
N PHE A 380 -1.32 41.09 -0.66
CA PHE A 380 -1.76 42.13 0.27
C PHE A 380 -0.65 42.59 1.22
N ILE A 381 0.11 41.67 1.84
CA ILE A 381 1.27 42.02 2.69
C ILE A 381 2.34 42.77 1.89
N LEU A 382 2.62 42.34 0.66
CA LEU A 382 3.59 43.00 -0.21
C LEU A 382 3.16 44.43 -0.54
N PHE A 383 1.87 44.66 -0.78
CA PHE A 383 1.34 45.99 -0.97
C PHE A 383 1.53 46.88 0.27
N ILE A 384 1.21 46.36 1.46
CA ILE A 384 1.40 47.10 2.71
C ILE A 384 2.86 47.53 2.88
N TYR A 385 3.77 46.60 2.59
CA TYR A 385 5.19 46.85 2.67
C TYR A 385 5.62 47.95 1.68
N GLN A 386 5.19 47.87 0.43
CA GLN A 386 5.52 48.85 -0.61
C GLN A 386 4.96 50.25 -0.29
N HIS A 387 3.71 50.34 0.16
CA HIS A 387 3.07 51.60 0.56
C HIS A 387 3.83 52.30 1.68
N ASN A 388 4.23 51.55 2.72
CA ASN A 388 4.93 52.12 3.88
C ASN A 388 6.34 52.63 3.55
N ILE A 389 7.04 52.02 2.60
CA ILE A 389 8.41 52.41 2.24
C ILE A 389 8.44 53.60 1.29
N HIS A 390 7.49 53.67 0.35
CA HIS A 390 7.51 54.67 -0.72
C HIS A 390 6.64 55.91 -0.44
N SER A 391 5.99 56.00 0.73
CA SER A 391 5.36 57.13 1.48
C SER A 391 4.88 58.40 0.74
N ASN A 392 5.61 58.92 -0.24
CA ASN A 392 5.32 60.17 -0.93
C ASN A 392 4.35 60.06 -2.14
N LYS A 393 3.88 58.86 -2.53
CA LYS A 393 3.05 58.65 -3.75
C LYS A 393 1.82 57.75 -3.55
N THR A 394 0.93 58.14 -2.64
CA THR A 394 -0.20 57.31 -2.18
C THR A 394 -1.25 56.93 -3.24
N GLU A 395 -1.37 57.66 -4.36
CA GLU A 395 -2.35 57.33 -5.42
C GLU A 395 -1.81 56.33 -6.46
N GLU A 396 -0.54 56.44 -6.86
CA GLU A 396 0.07 55.54 -7.84
C GLU A 396 0.15 54.10 -7.30
N ASP A 397 0.50 53.93 -6.03
CA ASP A 397 0.62 52.61 -5.39
C ASP A 397 -0.72 51.87 -5.32
N LYS A 398 -1.82 52.60 -5.07
CA LYS A 398 -3.18 52.02 -5.08
C LYS A 398 -3.58 51.52 -6.46
N HIS A 399 -3.23 52.26 -7.51
CA HIS A 399 -3.48 51.85 -8.89
C HIS A 399 -2.74 50.54 -9.22
N ASP A 400 -1.48 50.44 -8.83
CA ASP A 400 -0.65 49.25 -9.07
C ASP A 400 -1.19 48.01 -8.33
N LEU A 401 -1.68 48.17 -7.10
CA LEU A 401 -2.36 47.08 -6.38
C LEU A 401 -3.59 46.61 -7.16
N ILE A 402 -4.48 47.53 -7.52
CA ILE A 402 -5.72 47.19 -8.23
C ILE A 402 -5.38 46.51 -9.56
N LEU A 403 -4.34 46.96 -10.24
CA LEU A 403 -3.89 46.36 -11.49
C LEU A 403 -3.39 44.92 -11.30
N ASN A 404 -2.56 44.67 -10.28
CA ASN A 404 -2.10 43.33 -9.94
C ASN A 404 -3.26 42.41 -9.53
N LEU A 405 -4.19 42.91 -8.71
CA LEU A 405 -5.40 42.19 -8.34
C LEU A 405 -6.26 41.87 -9.56
N PHE A 406 -6.45 42.83 -10.46
CA PHE A 406 -7.19 42.64 -11.71
C PHE A 406 -6.60 41.49 -12.52
N PHE A 407 -5.27 41.44 -12.71
CA PHE A 407 -4.64 40.33 -13.44
C PHE A 407 -4.73 38.99 -12.70
N ILE A 408 -4.65 38.97 -11.36
CA ILE A 408 -4.87 37.76 -10.57
C ILE A 408 -6.29 37.21 -10.79
N PHE A 409 -7.30 38.08 -10.70
CA PHE A 409 -8.70 37.69 -10.92
C PHE A 409 -8.97 37.30 -12.37
N LEU A 410 -8.45 38.06 -13.33
CA LEU A 410 -8.59 37.79 -14.77
C LEU A 410 -7.95 36.45 -15.14
N GLY A 411 -6.76 36.18 -14.63
CA GLY A 411 -6.07 34.91 -14.83
C GLY A 411 -6.82 33.73 -14.21
N ASN A 412 -7.37 33.89 -13.01
CA ASN A 412 -8.25 32.89 -12.42
C ASN A 412 -9.55 32.70 -13.24
N ALA A 413 -10.08 33.75 -13.86
CA ALA A 413 -11.30 33.69 -14.67
C ALA A 413 -11.12 33.02 -16.03
N THR A 414 -9.92 33.09 -16.60
CA THR A 414 -9.64 32.66 -17.99
C THR A 414 -8.65 31.50 -18.05
N VAL A 415 -7.43 31.72 -17.55
CA VAL A 415 -6.29 30.80 -17.67
C VAL A 415 -6.53 29.52 -16.87
N THR A 416 -7.05 29.62 -15.63
CA THR A 416 -7.25 28.45 -14.77
C THR A 416 -8.27 27.45 -15.35
N PRO A 417 -9.51 27.84 -15.72
CA PRO A 417 -10.46 26.95 -16.38
C PRO A 417 -9.93 26.34 -17.67
N TYR A 418 -9.16 27.11 -18.45
CA TYR A 418 -8.56 26.62 -19.69
C TYR A 418 -7.59 25.46 -19.44
N PHE A 419 -6.68 25.58 -18.46
CA PHE A 419 -5.78 24.49 -18.10
C PHE A 419 -6.51 23.26 -17.53
N ILE A 420 -7.60 23.47 -16.78
CA ILE A 420 -8.47 22.38 -16.31
C ILE A 420 -9.08 21.64 -17.50
N GLY A 421 -9.68 22.39 -18.44
CA GLY A 421 -10.33 21.83 -19.62
C GLY A 421 -9.37 21.12 -20.57
N LEU A 422 -8.12 21.60 -20.67
CA LEU A 422 -7.08 20.91 -21.46
C LEU A 422 -6.73 19.55 -20.85
N ASN A 423 -6.47 19.47 -19.54
CA ASN A 423 -5.95 18.25 -18.89
C ASN A 423 -4.77 17.65 -19.68
N VAL A 424 -3.60 18.27 -19.57
CA VAL A 424 -2.37 17.89 -20.30
C VAL A 424 -2.05 16.39 -20.19
N TRP A 425 -2.32 15.79 -19.03
CA TRP A 425 -2.08 14.37 -18.78
C TRP A 425 -2.96 13.45 -19.64
N TYR A 426 -4.20 13.84 -19.93
CA TYR A 426 -5.07 13.10 -20.84
C TYR A 426 -4.47 13.04 -22.25
N TYR A 427 -4.04 14.19 -22.79
CA TYR A 427 -3.45 14.24 -24.13
C TYR A 427 -2.10 13.50 -24.21
N TYR A 428 -1.28 13.58 -23.15
CA TYR A 428 -0.08 12.76 -23.03
C TYR A 428 -0.41 11.25 -23.11
N ARG A 429 -1.43 10.77 -22.37
CA ARG A 429 -1.87 9.37 -22.45
C ARG A 429 -2.46 9.03 -23.81
N LYS A 430 -3.23 9.93 -24.43
CA LYS A 430 -3.79 9.75 -25.78
C LYS A 430 -2.68 9.56 -26.83
N LEU A 431 -1.63 10.38 -26.78
CA LEU A 431 -0.45 10.23 -27.62
C LEU A 431 0.23 8.87 -27.39
N LYS A 432 0.41 8.47 -26.12
CA LYS A 432 0.98 7.17 -25.76
C LYS A 432 0.15 6.00 -26.29
N ARG A 433 -1.18 6.04 -26.16
CA ARG A 433 -2.11 5.04 -26.73
C ARG A 433 -1.97 4.95 -28.26
N HIS A 434 -1.84 6.10 -28.94
CA HIS A 434 -1.61 6.14 -30.38
C HIS A 434 -0.30 5.46 -30.79
N LEU A 435 0.80 5.77 -30.09
CA LEU A 435 2.10 5.16 -30.33
C LEU A 435 2.09 3.64 -30.10
N ILE A 436 1.29 3.16 -29.14
CA ILE A 436 1.15 1.73 -28.85
C ILE A 436 0.30 1.03 -29.92
N ARG A 437 -0.81 1.64 -30.37
CA ARG A 437 -1.63 1.10 -31.46
C ARG A 437 -0.82 0.94 -32.75
N LYS A 438 0.10 1.87 -33.02
CA LYS A 438 1.04 1.77 -34.16
C LYS A 438 1.97 0.56 -34.10
N GLN A 439 2.15 -0.08 -32.93
CA GLN A 439 2.97 -1.29 -32.83
C GLN A 439 2.24 -2.54 -33.35
N GLY A 440 0.90 -2.51 -33.45
CA GLY A 440 0.09 -3.66 -33.89
C GLY A 440 0.44 -4.93 -33.12
N ASN A 441 0.64 -6.03 -33.86
CA ASN A 441 0.99 -7.35 -33.29
C ASN A 441 2.36 -7.37 -32.60
N ASN A 442 3.21 -6.36 -32.80
CA ASN A 442 4.50 -6.26 -32.13
C ASN A 442 4.41 -5.63 -30.72
N CYS A 443 3.20 -5.39 -30.19
CA CYS A 443 3.02 -4.80 -28.88
C CYS A 443 3.44 -5.79 -27.77
N LYS A 444 4.52 -5.45 -27.04
CA LYS A 444 5.04 -6.27 -25.92
C LYS A 444 4.51 -5.82 -24.55
N LEU A 445 3.37 -5.14 -24.51
CA LEU A 445 2.77 -4.67 -23.26
C LEU A 445 1.98 -5.81 -22.61
N THR A 446 2.18 -6.00 -21.31
CA THR A 446 1.33 -6.87 -20.50
C THR A 446 -0.05 -6.26 -20.30
N GLN A 447 -1.09 -7.06 -20.07
CA GLN A 447 -2.45 -6.59 -19.80
C GLN A 447 -2.48 -5.51 -18.71
N TYR A 448 -1.79 -5.70 -17.59
CA TYR A 448 -1.69 -4.69 -16.53
C TYR A 448 -1.15 -3.34 -17.03
N GLN A 449 -0.12 -3.36 -17.88
CA GLN A 449 0.47 -2.13 -18.44
C GLN A 449 -0.46 -1.48 -19.46
N ALA A 450 -1.16 -2.29 -20.26
CA ALA A 450 -2.20 -1.82 -21.16
C ALA A 450 -3.30 -1.13 -20.36
N ASN A 451 -3.86 -1.77 -19.33
CA ASN A 451 -4.86 -1.19 -18.44
C ASN A 451 -4.39 0.16 -17.87
N GLN A 452 -3.17 0.27 -17.34
CA GLN A 452 -2.63 1.54 -16.83
C GLN A 452 -2.56 2.67 -17.88
N ILE A 453 -2.35 2.35 -19.15
CA ILE A 453 -2.19 3.33 -20.23
C ILE A 453 -3.55 3.68 -20.84
N PHE A 454 -4.42 2.69 -20.97
CA PHE A 454 -5.76 2.83 -21.54
C PHE A 454 -6.77 3.38 -20.53
N GLU A 455 -6.51 3.27 -19.22
CA GLU A 455 -7.24 4.00 -18.21
C GLU A 455 -7.00 5.52 -18.36
N ASN A 456 -8.05 6.31 -18.20
CA ASN A 456 -7.97 7.77 -18.20
C ASN A 456 -7.25 8.28 -16.92
N PRO A 457 -6.72 9.52 -16.93
CA PRO A 457 -6.16 10.12 -15.71
C PRO A 457 -7.22 10.20 -14.61
N SER A 458 -6.81 10.06 -13.35
CA SER A 458 -7.74 10.14 -12.22
C SER A 458 -8.27 11.56 -12.03
N PHE A 459 -9.56 11.67 -11.71
CA PHE A 459 -10.20 12.95 -11.42
C PHE A 459 -9.70 13.51 -10.07
N PHE A 460 -8.84 14.53 -10.10
CA PHE A 460 -8.29 15.17 -8.89
C PHE A 460 -9.31 16.13 -8.25
N ILE A 461 -10.30 15.54 -7.56
CA ILE A 461 -11.37 16.29 -6.92
C ILE A 461 -10.87 17.26 -5.84
N ASP A 462 -9.82 16.87 -5.13
CA ASP A 462 -9.23 17.57 -3.98
C ASP A 462 -8.65 18.92 -4.41
N TRP A 463 -7.91 18.91 -5.51
CA TRP A 463 -7.33 20.11 -6.11
C TRP A 463 -8.40 21.04 -6.69
N LYS A 464 -9.44 20.49 -7.35
CA LYS A 464 -10.53 21.28 -7.94
C LYS A 464 -11.34 22.00 -6.86
N TYR A 465 -11.72 21.29 -5.81
CA TYR A 465 -12.40 21.90 -4.66
C TYR A 465 -11.54 22.95 -3.97
N ALA A 466 -10.25 22.68 -3.79
CA ALA A 466 -9.34 23.65 -3.18
C ALA A 466 -9.22 24.93 -4.00
N LYS A 467 -9.16 24.83 -5.34
CA LYS A 467 -9.12 25.98 -6.24
C LYS A 467 -10.41 26.79 -6.21
N VAL A 468 -11.56 26.13 -6.34
CA VAL A 468 -12.89 26.77 -6.25
C VAL A 468 -13.03 27.54 -4.93
N THR A 469 -12.67 26.89 -3.82
CA THR A 469 -12.74 27.49 -2.49
C THR A 469 -11.78 28.67 -2.37
N ALA A 470 -10.55 28.55 -2.87
CA ALA A 470 -9.58 29.64 -2.82
C ALA A 470 -10.00 30.86 -3.68
N ILE A 471 -10.58 30.65 -4.86
CA ILE A 471 -11.12 31.72 -5.72
C ILE A 471 -12.24 32.47 -4.99
N GLN A 472 -13.13 31.73 -4.32
CA GLN A 472 -14.20 32.29 -3.51
C GLN A 472 -13.65 33.11 -2.33
N LEU A 473 -12.76 32.52 -1.52
CA LEU A 473 -12.17 33.22 -0.36
C LEU A 473 -11.39 34.47 -0.79
N THR A 474 -10.65 34.41 -1.91
CA THR A 474 -9.90 35.53 -2.46
C THR A 474 -10.83 36.65 -2.94
N GLY A 475 -11.88 36.33 -3.67
CA GLY A 475 -12.88 37.31 -4.13
C GLY A 475 -13.58 38.01 -2.98
N ILE A 476 -13.90 37.27 -1.93
CA ILE A 476 -14.59 37.80 -0.74
C ILE A 476 -13.65 38.62 0.14
N PHE A 477 -12.39 38.20 0.28
CA PHE A 477 -11.36 38.96 0.99
C PHE A 477 -11.12 40.33 0.34
N PHE A 478 -11.00 40.38 -0.99
CA PHE A 478 -10.77 41.63 -1.70
C PHE A 478 -12.03 42.42 -2.01
N ALA A 479 -13.23 41.91 -1.72
CA ALA A 479 -14.49 42.61 -2.00
C ALA A 479 -14.53 44.07 -1.49
N PRO A 480 -14.03 44.41 -0.29
CA PRO A 480 -14.03 45.78 0.20
C PRO A 480 -13.04 46.73 -0.51
N ILE A 481 -12.00 46.17 -1.14
CA ILE A 481 -10.93 46.92 -1.84
C ILE A 481 -11.24 47.00 -3.34
N PHE A 482 -11.65 45.87 -3.92
CA PHE A 482 -11.90 45.68 -5.34
C PHE A 482 -13.20 44.87 -5.55
N PRO A 483 -14.39 45.53 -5.47
CA PRO A 483 -15.69 44.85 -5.61
C PRO A 483 -15.85 44.12 -6.94
N PHE A 484 -15.27 44.65 -8.03
CA PHE A 484 -15.29 44.01 -9.34
C PHE A 484 -14.59 42.64 -9.35
N GLY A 485 -13.68 42.40 -8.40
CA GLY A 485 -13.06 41.10 -8.17
C GLY A 485 -14.08 40.00 -7.87
N ILE A 486 -15.22 40.32 -7.23
CA ILE A 486 -16.30 39.35 -7.00
C ILE A 486 -16.92 38.90 -8.33
N VAL A 487 -17.15 39.85 -9.26
CA VAL A 487 -17.72 39.54 -10.58
C VAL A 487 -16.77 38.63 -11.36
N LEU A 488 -15.47 38.95 -11.36
CA LEU A 488 -14.46 38.11 -12.00
C LEU A 488 -14.34 36.72 -11.33
N SER A 489 -14.42 36.64 -9.99
CA SER A 489 -14.49 35.37 -9.28
C SER A 489 -15.73 34.55 -9.66
N LEU A 490 -16.89 35.19 -9.84
CA LEU A 490 -18.11 34.50 -10.30
C LEU A 490 -17.92 33.93 -11.71
N ILE A 491 -17.38 34.72 -12.64
CA ILE A 491 -17.05 34.25 -14.00
C ILE A 491 -16.06 33.08 -13.93
N SER A 492 -15.04 33.19 -13.08
CA SER A 492 -14.08 32.10 -12.84
C SER A 492 -14.74 30.82 -12.35
N LEU A 493 -15.69 30.90 -11.43
CA LEU A 493 -16.44 29.75 -10.94
C LEU A 493 -17.31 29.12 -12.03
N ILE A 494 -17.99 29.92 -12.86
CA ILE A 494 -18.82 29.43 -13.98
C ILE A 494 -17.94 28.69 -15.00
N HIS A 495 -16.83 29.29 -15.43
CA HIS A 495 -15.91 28.63 -16.36
C HIS A 495 -15.29 27.38 -15.74
N SER A 496 -14.89 27.44 -14.47
CA SER A 496 -14.31 26.30 -13.76
C SER A 496 -15.29 25.14 -13.65
N TYR A 497 -16.59 25.42 -13.47
CA TYR A 497 -17.65 24.40 -13.46
C TYR A 497 -17.72 23.68 -14.80
N TRP A 498 -17.86 24.40 -15.91
CA TRP A 498 -17.97 23.80 -17.23
C TRP A 498 -16.70 23.04 -17.63
N ALA A 499 -15.53 23.61 -17.37
CA ALA A 499 -14.25 22.94 -17.63
C ALA A 499 -14.11 21.65 -16.79
N SER A 500 -14.47 21.71 -15.51
CA SER A 500 -14.41 20.54 -14.63
C SER A 500 -15.43 19.47 -14.99
N LYS A 501 -16.65 19.86 -15.38
CA LYS A 501 -17.71 18.96 -15.85
C LYS A 501 -17.27 18.24 -17.13
N TYR A 502 -16.73 18.98 -18.09
CA TYR A 502 -16.21 18.40 -19.32
C TYR A 502 -15.06 17.41 -19.04
N ASP A 503 -14.12 17.76 -18.17
CA ASP A 503 -13.02 16.88 -17.77
C ASP A 503 -13.49 15.64 -17.01
N PHE A 504 -14.50 15.78 -16.15
CA PHE A 504 -15.12 14.68 -15.41
C PHE A 504 -15.75 13.65 -16.34
N VAL A 505 -16.62 14.10 -17.25
CA VAL A 505 -17.41 13.22 -18.11
C VAL A 505 -16.56 12.56 -19.19
N ASN A 506 -15.63 13.31 -19.81
CA ASN A 506 -14.98 12.85 -21.05
C ASN A 506 -13.53 12.41 -20.90
N LYS A 507 -12.82 12.89 -19.86
CA LYS A 507 -11.36 12.80 -19.81
C LYS A 507 -10.80 12.12 -18.56
N SER A 508 -11.62 11.85 -17.55
CA SER A 508 -11.16 11.36 -16.26
C SER A 508 -11.70 9.98 -15.90
N SER A 509 -11.02 9.28 -14.99
CA SER A 509 -11.53 8.10 -14.27
C SER A 509 -11.70 8.41 -12.78
N ILE A 510 -12.61 7.69 -12.11
CA ILE A 510 -12.80 7.75 -10.67
C ILE A 510 -12.53 6.34 -10.11
N PRO A 511 -11.26 6.01 -9.81
CA PRO A 511 -10.91 4.66 -9.41
C PRO A 511 -11.36 4.32 -7.98
N ASN A 512 -11.56 5.34 -7.14
CA ASN A 512 -11.91 5.18 -5.73
C ASN A 512 -13.22 5.90 -5.47
N ASN A 513 -14.15 5.21 -4.80
CA ASN A 513 -15.34 5.85 -4.28
C ASN A 513 -14.95 6.81 -3.16
N GLN A 514 -15.53 8.00 -3.18
CA GLN A 514 -15.20 9.07 -2.25
C GLN A 514 -16.39 9.33 -1.33
N SER A 515 -16.13 9.33 -0.03
CA SER A 515 -17.15 9.64 0.96
C SER A 515 -17.60 11.10 0.89
N ILE A 516 -18.81 11.36 1.38
CA ILE A 516 -19.43 12.68 1.49
C ILE A 516 -18.62 13.68 2.33
N ARG A 517 -17.65 13.19 3.12
CA ARG A 517 -16.84 13.99 4.06
C ARG A 517 -16.09 15.12 3.38
N LEU A 518 -15.57 14.91 2.17
CA LEU A 518 -14.84 15.96 1.45
C LEU A 518 -15.75 17.17 1.21
N HIS A 519 -16.96 16.91 0.70
CA HIS A 519 -17.96 17.94 0.44
C HIS A 519 -18.35 18.71 1.71
N GLU A 520 -18.53 18.01 2.84
CA GLU A 520 -18.83 18.67 4.11
C GLU A 520 -17.75 19.66 4.56
N VAL A 521 -16.48 19.31 4.36
CA VAL A 521 -15.36 20.20 4.71
C VAL A 521 -15.30 21.38 3.74
N MET A 522 -15.64 21.19 2.47
CA MET A 522 -15.68 22.29 1.50
C MET A 522 -16.84 23.25 1.76
N ILE A 523 -18.02 22.76 2.14
CA ILE A 523 -19.15 23.60 2.58
C ILE A 523 -18.74 24.49 3.75
N PHE A 524 -17.96 23.96 4.71
CA PHE A 524 -17.52 24.74 5.87
C PHE A 524 -16.78 26.03 5.47
N TYR A 525 -16.06 26.04 4.35
CA TYR A 525 -15.41 27.26 3.86
C TYR A 525 -16.39 28.30 3.30
N VAL A 526 -17.55 27.88 2.77
CA VAL A 526 -18.62 28.81 2.39
C VAL A 526 -19.15 29.53 3.63
N ILE A 527 -19.30 28.82 4.74
CA ILE A 527 -19.70 29.44 6.03
C ILE A 527 -18.61 30.37 6.58
N LEU A 528 -17.34 30.16 6.21
CA LEU A 528 -16.22 31.03 6.60
C LEU A 528 -16.23 32.38 5.86
N ASN A 529 -16.99 32.53 4.78
CA ASN A 529 -17.02 33.74 3.95
C ASN A 529 -17.26 35.06 4.73
N PRO A 530 -18.24 35.18 5.64
CA PRO A 530 -18.47 36.44 6.36
C PRO A 530 -17.27 36.86 7.21
N PHE A 531 -16.55 35.89 7.79
CA PHE A 531 -15.33 36.14 8.53
C PHE A 531 -14.21 36.65 7.61
N VAL A 532 -14.03 36.02 6.45
CA VAL A 532 -13.03 36.47 5.46
C VAL A 532 -13.35 37.83 4.88
N PHE A 533 -14.64 38.16 4.68
CA PHE A 533 -15.08 39.49 4.27
C PHE A 533 -14.74 40.55 5.32
N CYS A 534 -15.05 40.29 6.59
CA CYS A 534 -14.70 41.21 7.69
C CYS A 534 -13.19 41.38 7.82
N LEU A 535 -12.42 40.31 7.62
CA LEU A 535 -10.96 40.38 7.61
C LEU A 535 -10.47 41.30 6.49
N GLY A 536 -11.01 41.15 5.28
CA GLY A 536 -10.75 42.04 4.14
C GLY A 536 -11.15 43.50 4.39
N ALA A 537 -12.24 43.74 5.13
CA ALA A 537 -12.74 45.07 5.44
C ALA A 537 -11.88 45.78 6.48
N VAL A 538 -11.47 45.05 7.54
CA VAL A 538 -10.50 45.55 8.54
C VAL A 538 -9.17 45.85 7.87
N SER A 539 -8.70 44.93 7.02
CA SER A 539 -7.56 45.14 6.15
C SER A 539 -7.69 46.45 5.36
N ASN A 540 -8.77 46.64 4.62
CA ASN A 540 -9.03 47.87 3.85
C ASN A 540 -9.01 49.14 4.71
N GLU A 541 -9.61 49.09 5.90
CA GLU A 541 -9.66 50.24 6.81
C GLU A 541 -8.28 50.64 7.32
N ILE A 542 -7.46 49.66 7.73
CA ILE A 542 -6.11 49.89 8.24
C ILE A 542 -5.24 50.59 7.18
N PHE A 543 -5.43 50.30 5.88
CA PHE A 543 -4.57 50.82 4.82
C PHE A 543 -5.12 52.01 4.04
N ILE A 544 -6.43 52.05 3.74
CA ILE A 544 -6.97 53.10 2.86
C ILE A 544 -7.45 54.31 3.66
N LYS A 545 -7.87 54.14 4.92
CA LYS A 545 -8.45 55.22 5.74
C LYS A 545 -7.51 55.66 6.84
N GLU A 546 -6.41 56.31 6.46
CA GLU A 546 -5.33 56.74 7.38
C GLU A 546 -5.80 57.59 8.58
N ASN A 547 -7.01 58.19 8.56
CA ASN A 547 -7.47 59.13 9.61
C ASN A 547 -8.78 58.79 10.34
N LYS A 548 -9.48 57.69 10.06
CA LYS A 548 -10.73 57.34 10.78
C LYS A 548 -10.83 55.85 11.06
N LYS A 549 -10.39 55.46 12.27
CA LYS A 549 -10.62 54.13 12.83
C LYS A 549 -12.09 53.95 13.16
N SER A 550 -12.80 53.18 12.36
CA SER A 550 -14.16 52.73 12.59
C SER A 550 -14.14 51.39 13.34
N TYR A 551 -14.36 51.42 14.66
CA TYR A 551 -14.46 50.22 15.49
C TYR A 551 -15.51 49.19 15.01
N SER A 552 -16.45 49.61 14.15
CA SER A 552 -17.50 48.75 13.59
C SER A 552 -16.96 47.50 12.88
N HIS A 553 -15.88 47.59 12.10
CA HIS A 553 -15.37 46.42 11.35
C HIS A 553 -14.75 45.36 12.27
N TYR A 554 -14.09 45.78 13.36
CA TYR A 554 -13.58 44.86 14.38
C TYR A 554 -14.71 44.14 15.13
N VAL A 555 -15.79 44.86 15.46
CA VAL A 555 -16.99 44.25 16.06
C VAL A 555 -17.61 43.23 15.10
N CYS A 556 -17.74 43.56 13.80
CA CYS A 556 -18.20 42.63 12.78
C CYS A 556 -17.28 41.40 12.63
N LEU A 557 -15.96 41.56 12.77
CA LEU A 557 -15.01 40.45 12.75
C LEU A 557 -15.23 39.49 13.92
N ILE A 558 -15.47 40.01 15.13
CA ILE A 558 -15.78 39.18 16.31
C ILE A 558 -17.12 38.48 16.12
N ILE A 559 -18.16 39.18 15.66
CA ILE A 559 -19.49 38.60 15.41
C ILE A 559 -19.42 37.49 14.35
N SER A 560 -18.68 37.70 13.25
CA SER A 560 -18.51 36.69 12.21
C SER A 560 -17.71 35.47 12.69
N LEU A 561 -16.71 35.65 13.54
CA LEU A 561 -16.02 34.54 14.20
C LEU A 561 -16.97 33.74 15.10
N LEU A 562 -17.76 34.43 15.93
CA LEU A 562 -18.77 33.80 16.79
C LEU A 562 -19.82 33.05 15.96
N TYR A 563 -20.24 33.58 14.81
CA TYR A 563 -21.13 32.91 13.87
C TYR A 563 -20.53 31.60 13.35
N VAL A 564 -19.27 31.60 12.90
CA VAL A 564 -18.58 30.40 12.42
C VAL A 564 -18.43 29.35 13.53
N LEU A 565 -18.07 29.78 14.74
CA LEU A 565 -17.97 28.90 15.92
C LEU A 565 -19.35 28.32 16.29
N THR A 566 -20.39 29.15 16.29
CA THR A 566 -21.78 28.75 16.54
C THR A 566 -22.24 27.73 15.52
N TYR A 567 -22.00 27.96 14.23
CA TYR A 567 -22.34 27.00 13.19
C TYR A 567 -21.66 25.65 13.41
N LYS A 568 -20.35 25.66 13.69
CA LYS A 568 -19.55 24.43 13.83
C LYS A 568 -19.93 23.62 15.07
N TYR A 569 -20.08 24.27 16.22
CA TYR A 569 -20.26 23.59 17.50
C TYR A 569 -21.74 23.46 17.92
N ILE A 570 -22.58 24.45 17.60
CA ILE A 570 -23.98 24.53 18.06
C ILE A 570 -24.96 24.05 16.99
N ILE A 571 -24.74 24.36 15.70
CA ILE A 571 -25.69 23.97 14.64
C ILE A 571 -25.33 22.59 14.09
N LYS A 572 -24.13 22.40 13.50
CA LYS A 572 -23.82 21.18 12.74
C LYS A 572 -23.93 19.89 13.58
N ILE A 573 -23.43 19.90 14.82
CA ILE A 573 -23.35 18.68 15.66
C ILE A 573 -24.73 18.24 16.19
N PRO A 574 -25.57 19.13 16.76
CA PRO A 574 -26.86 18.75 17.32
C PRO A 574 -28.02 18.85 16.34
N PHE A 575 -28.03 19.83 15.43
CA PHE A 575 -29.18 20.12 14.55
C PHE A 575 -29.34 19.06 13.45
N ILE A 576 -28.25 18.64 12.80
CA ILE A 576 -28.27 17.53 11.84
C ILE A 576 -28.76 16.26 12.54
N LYS A 577 -28.24 15.97 13.74
CA LYS A 577 -28.70 14.83 14.53
C LYS A 577 -30.19 14.91 14.85
N LYS A 578 -30.68 16.05 15.34
CA LYS A 578 -32.05 16.21 15.84
C LYS A 578 -33.12 16.28 14.74
N ILE A 579 -32.81 16.84 13.57
CA ILE A 579 -33.78 17.01 12.48
C ILE A 579 -33.72 15.88 11.47
N ALA A 580 -32.52 15.35 11.19
CA ALA A 580 -32.39 14.23 10.28
C ALA A 580 -32.84 12.93 10.94
N SER A 581 -32.59 12.74 12.25
CA SER A 581 -32.91 11.46 12.90
C SER A 581 -34.37 11.04 12.80
N PRO A 582 -35.41 11.87 13.06
CA PRO A 582 -36.77 11.37 13.14
C PRO A 582 -37.35 11.09 11.76
N LYS A 583 -37.06 11.92 10.76
CA LYS A 583 -37.55 11.72 9.38
C LYS A 583 -36.82 10.57 8.70
N ILE A 584 -35.49 10.50 8.83
CA ILE A 584 -34.70 9.38 8.28
C ILE A 584 -35.01 8.09 9.02
N GLN A 585 -35.18 8.11 10.35
CA GLN A 585 -35.69 6.93 11.08
C GLN A 585 -37.08 6.56 10.60
N SER A 586 -38.03 7.49 10.51
CA SER A 586 -39.39 7.13 10.09
C SER A 586 -39.44 6.58 8.65
N GLN A 587 -38.60 7.08 7.75
CA GLN A 587 -38.49 6.54 6.38
C GLN A 587 -37.77 5.19 6.36
N ARG A 588 -36.69 5.02 7.16
CA ARG A 588 -36.01 3.74 7.32
C ARG A 588 -36.85 2.70 8.02
N GLU A 589 -37.67 3.08 8.99
CA GLU A 589 -38.60 2.20 9.69
C GLU A 589 -39.77 1.80 8.79
N LYS A 590 -40.28 2.74 7.97
CA LYS A 590 -41.27 2.41 6.94
C LYS A 590 -40.69 1.55 5.82
N ASN A 591 -39.40 1.72 5.52
CA ASN A 591 -38.64 0.92 4.57
C ASN A 591 -37.78 -0.15 5.26
N LYS A 592 -38.12 -0.58 6.49
CA LYS A 592 -37.55 -1.78 7.11
C LYS A 592 -38.11 -2.97 6.36
N ASN A 593 -37.70 -3.10 5.11
CA ASN A 593 -37.67 -4.40 4.48
C ASN A 593 -36.71 -5.20 5.35
N ASN A 594 -37.15 -6.38 5.78
CA ASN A 594 -36.37 -7.29 6.62
C ASN A 594 -35.21 -7.93 5.84
N PHE A 595 -34.57 -7.18 4.94
CA PHE A 595 -33.40 -7.63 4.21
C PHE A 595 -32.28 -7.85 5.22
N THR A 596 -31.88 -9.10 5.29
CA THR A 596 -30.68 -9.54 5.97
C THR A 596 -29.46 -9.23 5.12
N TYR A 597 -28.27 -9.22 5.72
CA TYR A 597 -27.01 -9.08 4.99
C TYR A 597 -26.88 -10.11 3.86
N ASP A 598 -27.34 -11.34 4.09
CA ASP A 598 -27.26 -12.41 3.10
C ASP A 598 -28.14 -12.11 1.88
N ASP A 599 -29.29 -11.43 2.06
CA ASP A 599 -30.18 -11.04 0.95
C ASP A 599 -29.58 -9.95 0.04
N VAL A 600 -28.61 -9.18 0.55
CA VAL A 600 -28.04 -8.01 -0.14
C VAL A 600 -26.57 -8.16 -0.51
N LYS A 601 -25.88 -9.16 0.07
CA LYS A 601 -24.44 -9.43 -0.15
C LYS A 601 -24.11 -9.57 -1.63
N GLU A 602 -25.01 -10.16 -2.41
CA GLU A 602 -24.83 -10.40 -3.84
C GLU A 602 -24.79 -9.12 -4.68
N TYR A 603 -25.46 -8.06 -4.23
CA TYR A 603 -25.45 -6.78 -4.94
C TYR A 603 -24.18 -5.98 -4.64
N PHE A 604 -23.37 -6.40 -3.67
CA PHE A 604 -22.08 -5.77 -3.41
C PHE A 604 -21.07 -6.20 -4.45
N THR A 605 -20.66 -5.25 -5.28
CA THR A 605 -19.51 -5.46 -6.17
C THR A 605 -18.23 -5.73 -5.38
N ILE A 606 -18.10 -5.14 -4.18
CA ILE A 606 -16.90 -5.18 -3.34
C ILE A 606 -17.30 -5.11 -1.87
N ASP A 607 -16.77 -6.01 -1.05
CA ASP A 607 -16.96 -6.02 0.40
C ASP A 607 -15.62 -5.82 1.16
N TYR A 608 -15.67 -5.82 2.49
CA TYR A 608 -14.46 -5.70 3.31
C TYR A 608 -13.55 -6.93 3.23
N LEU A 609 -14.09 -8.11 2.94
CA LEU A 609 -13.32 -9.35 2.85
C LEU A 609 -12.46 -9.39 1.58
N ASN A 610 -13.06 -9.01 0.46
CA ASN A 610 -12.47 -8.97 -0.87
C ASN A 610 -11.54 -7.77 -1.06
N SER A 611 -11.82 -6.65 -0.41
CA SER A 611 -10.93 -5.47 -0.47
C SER A 611 -9.69 -5.58 0.43
N ASN A 612 -9.76 -6.36 1.51
CA ASN A 612 -8.62 -6.53 2.43
C ASN A 612 -7.56 -7.47 1.82
N PRO A 613 -6.32 -7.00 1.59
CA PRO A 613 -5.28 -7.80 0.95
C PRO A 613 -4.91 -9.09 1.69
N SER A 614 -5.25 -9.19 2.97
CA SER A 614 -5.00 -10.38 3.78
C SER A 614 -6.06 -11.46 3.58
N THR A 615 -7.32 -11.04 3.40
CA THR A 615 -8.48 -11.94 3.37
C THR A 615 -9.04 -12.13 1.97
N VAL A 616 -8.56 -11.39 0.96
CA VAL A 616 -9.06 -11.48 -0.42
C VAL A 616 -9.09 -12.90 -0.97
N ILE A 617 -8.09 -13.74 -0.65
CA ILE A 617 -8.07 -15.14 -1.09
C ILE A 617 -9.20 -15.93 -0.43
N LYS A 618 -9.47 -15.66 0.85
CA LYS A 618 -10.56 -16.28 1.58
C LYS A 618 -11.90 -15.82 1.00
N GLY A 619 -12.07 -14.52 0.75
CA GLY A 619 -13.30 -13.99 0.16
C GLY A 619 -13.58 -14.56 -1.22
N ILE A 620 -12.58 -14.68 -2.09
CA ILE A 620 -12.74 -15.32 -3.41
C ILE A 620 -13.17 -16.80 -3.27
N ILE A 621 -12.60 -17.53 -2.31
CA ILE A 621 -12.97 -18.94 -2.08
C ILE A 621 -14.38 -19.03 -1.50
N ASP A 622 -14.72 -18.20 -0.52
CA ASP A 622 -16.04 -18.17 0.10
C ASP A 622 -17.10 -17.80 -0.95
N ASP A 623 -16.85 -16.80 -1.79
CA ASP A 623 -17.75 -16.42 -2.90
C ASP A 623 -17.89 -17.53 -3.95
N GLN A 624 -16.82 -18.29 -4.22
CA GLN A 624 -16.89 -19.43 -5.14
C GLN A 624 -17.72 -20.57 -4.55
N ILE A 625 -17.54 -20.88 -3.27
CA ILE A 625 -18.31 -21.91 -2.56
C ILE A 625 -19.79 -21.51 -2.51
N ASP A 626 -20.08 -20.24 -2.20
CA ASP A 626 -21.46 -19.73 -2.16
C ASP A 626 -22.13 -19.90 -3.53
N ARG A 627 -21.43 -19.56 -4.63
CA ARG A 627 -21.93 -19.80 -5.99
C ARG A 627 -22.15 -21.28 -6.29
N GLU A 628 -21.17 -22.13 -5.99
CA GLU A 628 -21.27 -23.57 -6.22
C GLU A 628 -22.43 -24.20 -5.43
N SER A 629 -22.70 -23.74 -4.21
CA SER A 629 -23.82 -24.22 -3.40
C SER A 629 -25.19 -23.84 -3.97
N ARG A 630 -25.28 -22.68 -4.63
CA ARG A 630 -26.52 -22.18 -5.27
C ARG A 630 -26.78 -22.78 -6.63
N ILE A 631 -25.73 -23.14 -7.34
CA ILE A 631 -25.86 -23.91 -8.58
C ILE A 631 -26.56 -25.26 -8.31
N GLY A 632 -26.50 -25.78 -7.08
CA GLY A 632 -27.29 -26.94 -6.65
C GLY A 632 -28.74 -26.63 -6.27
N ASP A 633 -29.16 -25.36 -6.21
CA ASP A 633 -30.52 -24.95 -5.90
C ASP A 633 -31.37 -24.94 -7.19
N PRO A 634 -32.40 -25.81 -7.30
CA PRO A 634 -33.26 -25.88 -8.49
C PRO A 634 -33.93 -24.56 -8.84
N ASP A 635 -34.20 -23.70 -7.85
CA ASP A 635 -34.85 -22.41 -8.09
C ASP A 635 -33.87 -21.36 -8.63
N TYR A 636 -32.58 -21.47 -8.33
CA TYR A 636 -31.53 -20.65 -8.95
C TYR A 636 -31.30 -21.06 -10.40
N LEU A 637 -31.33 -22.36 -10.72
CA LEU A 637 -31.19 -22.84 -12.11
C LEU A 637 -32.35 -22.38 -13.01
N LYS A 638 -33.57 -22.28 -12.48
CA LYS A 638 -34.72 -21.70 -13.22
C LYS A 638 -34.55 -20.24 -13.61
N GLU A 639 -33.68 -19.48 -12.94
CA GLU A 639 -33.34 -18.11 -13.34
C GLU A 639 -32.34 -18.07 -14.52
N PHE A 640 -31.65 -19.17 -14.81
CA PHE A 640 -30.70 -19.32 -15.92
C PHE A 640 -31.25 -20.15 -17.10
N ASP A 641 -32.30 -20.94 -16.89
CA ASP A 641 -32.97 -21.74 -17.94
C ASP A 641 -33.63 -20.88 -19.05
N ASP A 642 -33.71 -19.56 -18.88
CA ASP A 642 -34.16 -18.62 -19.92
C ASP A 642 -33.04 -18.22 -20.92
N GLU A 643 -31.79 -18.68 -20.74
CA GLU A 643 -30.69 -18.47 -21.69
C GLU A 643 -30.29 -19.78 -22.40
N GLU A 644 -30.73 -19.88 -23.67
CA GLU A 644 -30.85 -21.08 -24.52
C GLU A 644 -29.55 -21.82 -24.94
N ASP A 645 -28.40 -21.55 -24.33
CA ASP A 645 -27.11 -22.16 -24.72
C ASP A 645 -26.31 -22.63 -23.48
N ASN A 646 -26.41 -23.90 -23.06
CA ASN A 646 -25.40 -24.46 -22.15
C ASN A 646 -25.31 -26.00 -22.09
N ASP A 647 -24.35 -26.55 -22.85
CA ASP A 647 -23.79 -27.90 -22.65
C ASP A 647 -23.12 -28.05 -21.25
N ASP A 648 -22.82 -26.95 -20.56
CA ASP A 648 -22.25 -26.95 -19.21
C ASP A 648 -23.29 -27.27 -18.11
N ALA A 649 -24.60 -27.10 -18.40
CA ALA A 649 -25.68 -27.38 -17.44
C ALA A 649 -25.85 -28.89 -17.17
N GLU A 650 -25.63 -29.74 -18.17
CA GLU A 650 -25.74 -31.20 -18.04
C GLU A 650 -24.66 -31.80 -17.13
N SER A 651 -23.43 -31.26 -17.21
CA SER A 651 -22.31 -31.60 -16.33
C SER A 651 -22.63 -31.26 -14.87
N ILE A 652 -23.24 -30.10 -14.65
CA ILE A 652 -23.62 -29.59 -13.33
C ILE A 652 -24.82 -30.37 -12.74
N LEU A 653 -25.83 -30.70 -13.56
CA LEU A 653 -26.96 -31.54 -13.16
C LEU A 653 -26.51 -32.92 -12.67
N SER A 654 -25.47 -33.50 -13.30
CA SER A 654 -24.91 -34.79 -12.89
C SER A 654 -24.19 -34.76 -11.52
N ILE A 655 -23.77 -33.57 -11.07
CA ILE A 655 -23.15 -33.34 -9.76
C ILE A 655 -24.24 -33.09 -8.70
N ALA A 656 -25.29 -32.34 -9.05
CA ALA A 656 -26.44 -32.11 -8.17
C ALA A 656 -27.17 -33.43 -7.84
N GLN A 657 -27.34 -34.32 -8.82
CA GLN A 657 -27.91 -35.66 -8.61
C GLN A 657 -27.11 -36.53 -7.61
N LYS A 658 -25.79 -36.30 -7.46
CA LYS A 658 -24.95 -37.01 -6.47
C LYS A 658 -25.00 -36.41 -5.07
N ILE A 659 -25.46 -35.17 -4.94
CA ILE A 659 -25.66 -34.49 -3.65
C ILE A 659 -26.98 -34.95 -3.03
N ASP A 660 -28.02 -35.18 -3.83
CA ASP A 660 -29.30 -35.76 -3.39
C ASP A 660 -29.19 -37.20 -2.86
N GLU A 661 -28.09 -37.91 -3.16
CA GLU A 661 -27.82 -39.26 -2.64
C GLU A 661 -27.26 -39.28 -1.19
N GLY A 662 -27.16 -38.14 -0.51
CA GLY A 662 -26.86 -38.07 0.93
C GLY A 662 -25.37 -38.15 1.32
N THR A 663 -24.48 -37.75 0.41
CA THR A 663 -23.03 -37.80 0.64
C THR A 663 -22.53 -36.62 1.51
N ASP A 664 -21.72 -36.89 2.55
CA ASP A 664 -21.17 -35.86 3.45
C ASP A 664 -20.26 -34.86 2.71
N TYR A 665 -20.53 -33.57 2.90
CA TYR A 665 -19.85 -32.43 2.26
C TYR A 665 -18.32 -32.44 2.43
N GLU A 666 -17.81 -32.85 3.59
CA GLU A 666 -16.34 -32.95 3.81
C GLU A 666 -15.72 -34.13 3.03
N GLN A 667 -16.50 -35.16 2.71
CA GLN A 667 -16.10 -36.28 1.87
C GLN A 667 -16.06 -35.87 0.39
N ILE A 668 -17.05 -35.09 -0.07
CA ILE A 668 -17.06 -34.50 -1.42
C ILE A 668 -15.86 -33.56 -1.61
N LYS A 669 -15.58 -32.71 -0.62
CA LYS A 669 -14.46 -31.76 -0.65
C LYS A 669 -13.10 -32.46 -0.70
N SER A 670 -12.91 -33.53 0.05
CA SER A 670 -11.66 -34.32 0.02
C SER A 670 -11.51 -35.10 -1.29
N GLN A 671 -12.58 -35.72 -1.79
CA GLN A 671 -12.58 -36.40 -3.10
C GLN A 671 -12.32 -35.42 -4.25
N TYR A 672 -12.88 -34.21 -4.20
CA TYR A 672 -12.64 -33.19 -5.21
C TYR A 672 -11.20 -32.66 -5.19
N GLN A 673 -10.61 -32.47 -4.00
CA GLN A 673 -9.20 -32.10 -3.86
C GLN A 673 -8.25 -33.19 -4.38
N GLU A 674 -8.61 -34.45 -4.20
CA GLU A 674 -7.87 -35.59 -4.73
C GLU A 674 -8.05 -35.72 -6.26
N LYS A 675 -9.27 -35.54 -6.76
CA LYS A 675 -9.57 -35.50 -8.20
C LYS A 675 -8.86 -34.34 -8.90
N GLN A 676 -8.77 -33.15 -8.28
CA GLN A 676 -7.99 -32.01 -8.77
C GLN A 676 -6.48 -32.32 -8.82
N LYS A 677 -5.93 -33.05 -7.84
CA LYS A 677 -4.54 -33.53 -7.88
C LYS A 677 -4.32 -34.53 -9.02
N ASN A 678 -5.27 -35.44 -9.23
CA ASN A 678 -5.16 -36.49 -10.25
C ASN A 678 -5.39 -35.93 -11.67
N ILE A 679 -6.33 -35.01 -11.86
CA ILE A 679 -6.56 -34.28 -13.12
C ILE A 679 -5.32 -33.45 -13.49
N LYS A 680 -4.68 -32.75 -12.54
CA LYS A 680 -3.45 -31.98 -12.82
C LYS A 680 -2.27 -32.86 -13.26
N LYS A 681 -2.23 -34.12 -12.84
CA LYS A 681 -1.18 -35.08 -13.21
C LYS A 681 -1.47 -35.73 -14.57
N GLY A 682 -2.68 -36.23 -14.78
CA GLY A 682 -3.09 -36.85 -16.06
C GLY A 682 -3.20 -35.86 -17.22
N HIS A 683 -3.72 -34.66 -16.98
CA HIS A 683 -3.91 -33.65 -18.01
C HIS A 683 -2.58 -33.05 -18.51
N PHE A 684 -1.54 -33.03 -17.68
CA PHE A 684 -0.21 -32.61 -18.09
C PHE A 684 0.44 -33.64 -19.04
N ASP A 685 0.32 -34.93 -18.72
CA ASP A 685 0.85 -36.00 -19.56
C ASP A 685 0.08 -36.13 -20.89
N GLU A 686 -1.24 -35.91 -20.88
CA GLU A 686 -2.10 -35.93 -22.08
C GLU A 686 -1.90 -34.72 -22.99
N LEU A 687 -1.81 -33.50 -22.43
CA LEU A 687 -1.47 -32.29 -23.20
C LEU A 687 -0.08 -32.41 -23.83
N PHE A 688 0.87 -33.01 -23.12
CA PHE A 688 2.22 -33.24 -23.61
C PHE A 688 2.25 -34.24 -24.78
N LEU A 689 1.50 -35.35 -24.67
CA LEU A 689 1.39 -36.33 -25.76
C LEU A 689 0.67 -35.74 -26.99
N ARG A 690 -0.39 -34.95 -26.76
CA ARG A 690 -1.15 -34.29 -27.83
C ARG A 690 -0.31 -33.22 -28.54
N GLU A 691 0.50 -32.45 -27.82
CA GLU A 691 1.39 -31.45 -28.42
C GLU A 691 2.53 -32.09 -29.23
N SER A 692 3.11 -33.19 -28.74
CA SER A 692 4.13 -33.96 -29.48
C SER A 692 3.57 -34.52 -30.79
N ASN A 693 2.36 -35.10 -30.75
CA ASN A 693 1.70 -35.66 -31.93
C ASN A 693 1.30 -34.56 -32.92
N LEU A 694 0.79 -33.43 -32.43
CA LEU A 694 0.43 -32.28 -33.28
C LEU A 694 1.66 -31.72 -34.01
N ARG A 695 2.80 -31.60 -33.33
CA ARG A 695 4.06 -31.13 -33.93
C ARG A 695 4.59 -32.09 -35.00
N GLN A 696 4.47 -33.40 -34.80
CA GLN A 696 4.82 -34.39 -35.84
C GLN A 696 3.88 -34.30 -37.04
N SER A 697 2.58 -34.13 -36.82
CA SER A 697 1.60 -33.98 -37.91
C SER A 697 1.82 -32.71 -38.74
N LEU A 698 2.13 -31.58 -38.09
CA LEU A 698 2.44 -30.31 -38.77
C LEU A 698 3.72 -30.39 -39.60
N LEU A 699 4.75 -31.10 -39.11
CA LEU A 699 5.98 -31.32 -39.88
C LEU A 699 5.79 -32.18 -41.12
N GLN A 700 4.91 -33.19 -41.04
CA GLN A 700 4.53 -33.98 -42.21
C GLN A 700 3.71 -33.14 -43.19
N GLN A 701 2.80 -32.30 -42.69
CA GLN A 701 1.97 -31.44 -43.53
C GLN A 701 2.80 -30.36 -44.25
N ASP A 702 3.75 -29.71 -43.55
CA ASP A 702 4.69 -28.76 -44.14
C ASP A 702 5.56 -29.41 -45.23
N PHE A 703 5.96 -30.67 -45.03
CA PHE A 703 6.76 -31.39 -46.01
C PHE A 703 5.95 -31.72 -47.27
N VAL A 704 4.73 -32.23 -47.12
CA VAL A 704 3.84 -32.52 -48.26
C VAL A 704 3.54 -31.24 -49.05
N GLN A 705 3.32 -30.11 -48.36
CA GLN A 705 3.11 -28.82 -49.03
C GLN A 705 4.37 -28.27 -49.72
N GLU A 706 5.57 -28.49 -49.18
CA GLU A 706 6.82 -28.12 -49.86
C GLU A 706 7.14 -29.07 -51.03
N GLU A 707 6.72 -30.33 -51.00
CA GLU A 707 6.92 -31.32 -52.07
C GLU A 707 5.97 -31.05 -53.26
N ASP A 708 4.70 -30.74 -52.99
CA ASP A 708 3.67 -30.45 -54.00
C ASP A 708 3.91 -29.13 -54.75
N ASN A 709 4.59 -28.16 -54.13
CA ASN A 709 4.83 -26.84 -54.72
C ASN A 709 6.12 -26.75 -55.56
N ASN A 710 6.96 -27.78 -55.55
CA ASN A 710 8.28 -27.76 -56.20
C ASN A 710 8.31 -28.72 -57.40
N ASN A 711 8.26 -28.16 -58.62
CA ASN A 711 8.17 -28.93 -59.87
C ASN A 711 9.51 -29.42 -60.45
N SER A 712 10.64 -29.04 -59.85
CA SER A 712 11.97 -29.51 -60.29
C SER A 712 12.56 -30.50 -59.30
N GLU A 713 13.15 -31.57 -59.81
CA GLU A 713 13.78 -32.66 -59.05
C GLU A 713 14.82 -32.13 -58.02
N ASP A 714 15.61 -31.12 -58.39
CA ASP A 714 16.58 -30.47 -57.50
C ASP A 714 15.96 -29.74 -56.29
N GLN A 715 14.72 -29.24 -56.43
CA GLN A 715 14.00 -28.56 -55.35
C GLN A 715 13.32 -29.58 -54.40
N GLN A 716 12.85 -30.70 -54.93
CA GLN A 716 12.32 -31.80 -54.12
C GLN A 716 13.42 -32.43 -53.26
N ASP A 717 14.62 -32.63 -53.82
CA ASP A 717 15.78 -33.11 -53.05
C ASP A 717 16.21 -32.12 -51.96
N SER A 718 16.12 -30.81 -52.22
CA SER A 718 16.38 -29.77 -51.22
C SER A 718 15.35 -29.77 -50.08
N ALA A 719 14.06 -29.93 -50.41
CA ALA A 719 12.98 -30.04 -49.42
C ALA A 719 13.12 -31.31 -48.57
N LYS A 720 13.46 -32.45 -49.20
CA LYS A 720 13.71 -33.72 -48.52
C LYS A 720 14.91 -33.66 -47.58
N LYS A 721 16.00 -32.99 -47.99
CA LYS A 721 17.18 -32.77 -47.15
C LYS A 721 16.88 -31.83 -45.98
N LYS A 722 16.04 -30.81 -46.16
CA LYS A 722 15.54 -29.96 -45.07
C LYS A 722 14.65 -30.73 -44.09
N TYR A 723 13.77 -31.59 -44.57
CA TYR A 723 12.91 -32.43 -43.73
C TYR A 723 13.72 -33.42 -42.89
N ILE A 724 14.70 -34.10 -43.48
CA ILE A 724 15.60 -35.02 -42.77
C ILE A 724 16.39 -34.27 -41.68
N ASN A 725 16.94 -33.09 -41.99
CA ASN A 725 17.66 -32.28 -41.00
C ASN A 725 16.73 -31.83 -39.86
N ARG A 726 15.47 -31.44 -40.15
CA ARG A 726 14.47 -31.13 -39.12
C ARG A 726 14.16 -32.36 -38.26
N GLN A 727 13.93 -33.53 -38.86
CA GLN A 727 13.72 -34.80 -38.17
C GLN A 727 14.87 -35.15 -37.21
N GLU A 728 16.13 -35.03 -37.65
CA GLU A 728 17.31 -35.27 -36.81
C GLU A 728 17.42 -34.27 -35.64
N ILE A 729 17.08 -33.01 -35.88
CA ILE A 729 17.00 -31.99 -34.82
C ILE A 729 15.94 -32.37 -33.79
N TYR A 730 14.75 -32.82 -34.22
CA TYR A 730 13.69 -33.27 -33.31
C TYR A 730 14.06 -34.53 -32.53
N GLN A 731 14.74 -35.49 -33.15
CA GLN A 731 15.25 -36.67 -32.45
C GLN A 731 16.30 -36.28 -31.40
N LYS A 732 17.17 -35.31 -31.68
CA LYS A 732 18.11 -34.75 -30.69
C LYS A 732 17.39 -34.03 -29.54
N TYR A 733 16.35 -33.26 -29.81
CA TYR A 733 15.53 -32.63 -28.77
C TYR A 733 14.84 -33.67 -27.88
N SER A 734 14.20 -34.69 -28.46
CA SER A 734 13.55 -35.77 -27.70
C SER A 734 14.56 -36.54 -26.83
N LYS A 735 15.78 -36.76 -27.33
CA LYS A 735 16.85 -37.42 -26.56
C LYS A 735 17.35 -36.55 -25.39
N ASN A 736 17.53 -35.25 -25.60
CA ASN A 736 17.90 -34.31 -24.53
C ASN A 736 16.77 -34.16 -23.50
N GLU A 737 15.52 -34.23 -23.93
CA GLU A 737 14.35 -34.13 -23.06
C GLU A 737 14.18 -35.37 -22.16
N LYS A 738 14.45 -36.57 -22.70
CA LYS A 738 14.56 -37.80 -21.89
C LYS A 738 15.69 -37.70 -20.85
N LEU A 739 16.82 -37.08 -21.21
CA LEU A 739 17.92 -36.82 -20.29
C LEU A 739 17.53 -35.81 -19.19
N ILE A 740 16.78 -34.75 -19.54
CA ILE A 740 16.27 -33.77 -18.58
C ILE A 740 15.28 -34.45 -17.62
N LYS A 741 14.39 -35.32 -18.10
CA LYS A 741 13.45 -36.07 -17.26
C LYS A 741 14.20 -36.99 -16.28
N GLN A 742 15.20 -37.73 -16.75
CA GLN A 742 16.09 -38.53 -15.90
C GLN A 742 16.84 -37.70 -14.84
N ASN A 743 17.39 -36.53 -15.22
CA ASN A 743 18.07 -35.64 -14.29
C ASN A 743 17.10 -34.98 -13.29
N THR A 744 15.85 -34.74 -13.68
CA THR A 744 14.82 -34.17 -12.81
C THR A 744 14.33 -35.22 -11.80
N ASP A 745 14.19 -36.47 -12.22
CA ASP A 745 13.84 -37.59 -11.33
C ASP A 745 14.99 -37.89 -10.34
N GLN A 746 16.23 -37.75 -10.79
CA GLN A 746 17.41 -37.89 -9.94
C GLN A 746 17.53 -36.74 -8.93
N GLY A 747 17.26 -35.50 -9.35
CA GLY A 747 17.16 -34.33 -8.47
C GLY A 747 15.99 -34.41 -7.47
N ALA A 748 14.87 -35.02 -7.86
CA ALA A 748 13.74 -35.27 -6.95
C ALA A 748 14.11 -36.29 -5.86
N SER A 749 14.84 -37.36 -6.22
CA SER A 749 15.41 -38.32 -5.27
C SER A 749 16.40 -37.66 -4.30
N ASP A 750 17.25 -36.76 -4.78
CA ASP A 750 18.23 -36.08 -3.93
C ASP A 750 17.57 -35.05 -3.00
N LEU A 751 16.52 -34.36 -3.46
CA LEU A 751 15.68 -33.50 -2.64
C LEU A 751 14.90 -34.31 -1.56
N GLU A 752 14.52 -35.54 -1.86
CA GLU A 752 13.85 -36.44 -0.92
C GLU A 752 14.82 -36.95 0.16
N LYS A 753 16.09 -37.25 -0.21
CA LYS A 753 17.17 -37.52 0.74
C LYS A 753 17.45 -36.31 1.65
N GLU A 754 17.44 -35.09 1.10
CA GLU A 754 17.64 -33.86 1.88
C GLU A 754 16.49 -33.60 2.86
N LYS A 755 15.24 -33.81 2.43
CA LYS A 755 14.05 -33.74 3.30
C LYS A 755 14.09 -34.79 4.41
N GLN A 756 14.54 -36.01 4.10
CA GLN A 756 14.71 -37.06 5.10
C GLN A 756 15.82 -36.71 6.10
N GLN A 757 16.91 -36.09 5.65
CA GLN A 757 17.98 -35.59 6.50
C GLN A 757 17.51 -34.46 7.42
N GLN A 758 16.70 -33.51 6.93
CA GLN A 758 16.09 -32.45 7.74
C GLN A 758 15.08 -33.02 8.76
N LYS A 759 14.30 -34.04 8.39
CA LYS A 759 13.38 -34.73 9.29
C LYS A 759 14.12 -35.46 10.42
N ASN A 760 15.26 -36.07 10.11
CA ASN A 760 16.15 -36.70 11.09
C ASN A 760 16.76 -35.64 12.04
N GLN A 761 17.17 -34.47 11.53
CA GLN A 761 17.66 -33.36 12.36
C GLN A 761 16.57 -32.82 13.31
N GLN A 762 15.32 -32.73 12.85
CA GLN A 762 14.19 -32.30 13.69
C GLN A 762 13.81 -33.32 14.75
N GLN A 763 13.80 -34.62 14.41
CA GLN A 763 13.61 -35.69 15.41
C GLN A 763 14.73 -35.68 16.46
N TYR A 764 15.96 -35.40 16.03
CA TYR A 764 17.10 -35.27 16.93
C TYR A 764 16.99 -34.07 17.89
N LYS A 765 16.51 -32.92 17.42
CA LYS A 765 16.28 -31.74 18.27
C LYS A 765 15.25 -32.04 19.38
N LYS A 766 14.18 -32.77 19.04
CA LYS A 766 13.18 -33.23 20.02
C LYS A 766 13.76 -34.22 21.02
N LEU A 767 14.65 -35.13 20.60
CA LEU A 767 15.35 -36.05 21.50
C LEU A 767 16.30 -35.31 22.45
N LYS A 768 16.99 -34.26 22.00
CA LYS A 768 17.85 -33.40 22.83
C LYS A 768 17.02 -32.68 23.91
N GLU A 769 15.89 -32.10 23.53
CA GLU A 769 14.96 -31.45 24.47
C GLU A 769 14.40 -32.44 25.50
N TYR A 770 14.15 -33.69 25.09
CA TYR A 770 13.68 -34.74 25.98
C TYR A 770 14.76 -35.24 26.95
N ALA A 771 16.00 -35.41 26.47
CA ALA A 771 17.15 -35.82 27.29
C ALA A 771 17.49 -34.77 28.36
N LEU A 772 17.38 -33.48 28.01
CA LEU A 772 17.52 -32.35 28.95
C LEU A 772 16.37 -32.29 29.98
N HIS A 773 15.22 -32.90 29.69
CA HIS A 773 14.08 -32.94 30.61
C HIS A 773 14.08 -34.17 31.53
N SER A 774 14.80 -35.24 31.20
CA SER A 774 14.85 -36.50 31.98
C SER A 774 15.97 -36.52 33.04
N VAL A 775 16.20 -35.40 33.73
CA VAL A 775 17.35 -35.15 34.63
C VAL A 775 17.28 -35.88 35.98
N ASP A 776 16.22 -36.62 36.30
CA ASP A 776 16.04 -37.19 37.65
C ASP A 776 16.72 -38.55 37.89
N GLN A 777 17.46 -39.14 36.93
CA GLN A 777 17.96 -40.54 37.08
C GLN A 777 19.44 -40.80 36.76
N LEU A 778 20.25 -39.80 36.40
CA LEU A 778 21.68 -39.99 36.14
C LEU A 778 22.47 -38.84 36.78
N GLY A 779 23.62 -39.16 37.40
CA GLY A 779 24.46 -38.17 38.08
C GLY A 779 24.97 -37.10 37.12
N PRO A 780 25.03 -35.82 37.56
CA PRO A 780 25.30 -34.67 36.67
C PRO A 780 26.66 -34.74 35.95
N ASP A 781 27.67 -35.37 36.56
CA ASP A 781 29.03 -35.41 36.01
C ASP A 781 29.18 -36.35 34.81
N ASP A 782 28.52 -37.51 34.82
CA ASP A 782 28.52 -38.46 33.69
C ASP A 782 27.74 -37.92 32.49
N ILE A 783 26.72 -37.09 32.74
CA ILE A 783 25.93 -36.44 31.69
C ILE A 783 26.75 -35.31 31.06
N GLN A 784 27.39 -34.46 31.86
CA GLN A 784 28.20 -33.35 31.36
C GLN A 784 29.35 -33.87 30.49
N GLN A 785 30.04 -34.94 30.91
CA GLN A 785 31.15 -35.50 30.15
C GLN A 785 30.69 -36.09 28.80
N ASN A 786 29.50 -36.71 28.75
CA ASN A 786 28.93 -37.23 27.51
C ASN A 786 28.40 -36.11 26.59
N VAL A 787 27.83 -35.05 27.16
CA VAL A 787 27.38 -33.86 26.43
C VAL A 787 28.58 -33.12 25.83
N ASP A 788 29.64 -32.91 26.60
CA ASP A 788 30.87 -32.24 26.15
C ASP A 788 31.59 -33.05 25.06
N GLN A 789 31.67 -34.39 25.20
CA GLN A 789 32.18 -35.24 24.13
C GLN A 789 31.33 -35.15 22.86
N TYR A 790 30.01 -35.05 22.98
CA TYR A 790 29.12 -34.92 21.83
C TYR A 790 29.18 -33.56 21.15
N GLU A 791 29.27 -32.47 21.93
CA GLU A 791 29.47 -31.12 21.38
C GLU A 791 30.80 -31.01 20.63
N ARG A 792 31.85 -31.66 21.14
CA ARG A 792 33.15 -31.73 20.46
C ARG A 792 33.06 -32.46 19.12
N ILE A 793 32.27 -33.54 19.02
CA ILE A 793 32.04 -34.27 17.75
C ILE A 793 31.23 -33.42 16.76
N MET A 794 30.22 -32.68 17.23
CA MET A 794 29.42 -31.79 16.37
C MET A 794 30.24 -30.63 15.82
N LEU A 795 31.11 -30.04 16.65
CA LEU A 795 32.04 -28.99 16.21
C LEU A 795 32.98 -29.50 15.11
N LEU A 796 33.47 -30.74 15.25
CA LEU A 796 34.33 -31.37 14.24
C LEU A 796 33.59 -31.68 12.93
N GLN A 797 32.33 -32.12 12.97
CA GLN A 797 31.50 -32.32 11.77
C GLN A 797 31.17 -31.00 11.05
N GLN A 798 30.95 -29.92 11.81
CA GLN A 798 30.75 -28.60 11.24
C GLN A 798 32.02 -28.08 10.58
N LYS A 799 33.18 -28.22 11.26
CA LYS A 799 34.49 -27.90 10.66
C LYS A 799 34.75 -28.70 9.38
N GLN A 800 34.37 -29.98 9.34
CA GLN A 800 34.49 -30.83 8.15
C GLN A 800 33.63 -30.34 6.97
N THR A 801 32.42 -29.86 7.26
CA THR A 801 31.51 -29.32 6.23
C THR A 801 32.05 -28.02 5.65
N ASN A 802 32.49 -27.11 6.53
CA ASN A 802 33.10 -25.84 6.13
C ASN A 802 34.40 -26.05 5.33
N LEU A 803 35.22 -27.05 5.70
CA LEU A 803 36.45 -27.38 4.97
C LEU A 803 36.15 -27.95 3.57
N ARG A 804 35.09 -28.76 3.41
CA ARG A 804 34.65 -29.24 2.09
C ARG A 804 34.17 -28.09 1.21
N GLU A 805 33.39 -27.17 1.76
CA GLU A 805 32.94 -25.97 1.05
C GLU A 805 34.13 -25.09 0.63
N TYR A 806 35.10 -24.89 1.52
CA TYR A 806 36.33 -24.16 1.23
C TYR A 806 37.16 -24.82 0.12
N ILE A 807 37.34 -26.14 0.15
CA ILE A 807 38.06 -26.88 -0.89
C ILE A 807 37.32 -26.82 -2.24
N GLU A 808 35.99 -26.87 -2.24
CA GLU A 808 35.17 -26.68 -3.45
C GLU A 808 35.31 -25.25 -4.01
N GLU A 809 35.30 -24.22 -3.15
CA GLU A 809 35.54 -22.83 -3.53
C GLU A 809 36.94 -22.61 -4.12
N GLN A 810 37.97 -23.22 -3.54
CA GLN A 810 39.34 -23.14 -4.06
C GLN A 810 39.53 -23.92 -5.37
N LYS A 811 38.83 -25.05 -5.56
CA LYS A 811 38.82 -25.75 -6.85
C LYS A 811 38.13 -24.94 -7.96
N LEU A 812 37.17 -24.08 -7.60
CA LEU A 812 36.48 -23.19 -8.53
C LEU A 812 37.30 -21.94 -8.85
N SER A 813 38.10 -21.41 -7.90
CA SER A 813 39.02 -20.29 -8.14
C SER A 813 40.22 -20.69 -9.01
N PHE A 814 40.73 -21.92 -8.88
CA PHE A 814 41.91 -22.39 -9.62
C PHE A 814 41.69 -22.64 -11.13
N ASN A 815 40.44 -22.65 -11.60
CA ASN A 815 40.12 -22.81 -13.03
C ASN A 815 40.06 -21.47 -13.81
N GLY A 816 40.36 -20.35 -13.15
CA GLY A 816 40.50 -19.05 -13.80
C GLY A 816 41.88 -18.45 -13.54
N GLU A 817 42.62 -18.20 -14.63
CA GLU A 817 43.85 -17.39 -14.70
C GLU A 817 45.18 -18.09 -14.34
N LYS A 818 45.91 -18.51 -15.40
CA LYS A 818 47.38 -18.59 -15.38
C LYS A 818 47.94 -17.21 -15.73
N SER A 819 48.59 -16.53 -14.79
CA SER A 819 49.50 -15.43 -15.08
C SER A 819 50.81 -15.62 -14.31
N ASN A 820 51.92 -15.35 -14.99
CA ASN A 820 53.29 -15.47 -14.52
C ASN A 820 53.54 -14.60 -13.28
N ASP A 821 53.96 -15.20 -12.16
CA ASP A 821 54.89 -14.63 -11.18
C ASP A 821 55.32 -15.72 -10.18
N ASP A 822 56.50 -16.31 -10.41
CA ASP A 822 56.93 -17.61 -9.85
C ASP A 822 57.83 -17.51 -8.60
N PHE A 823 57.81 -16.38 -7.87
CA PHE A 823 58.76 -16.14 -6.76
C PHE A 823 58.16 -16.03 -5.35
N ASN A 824 56.84 -16.00 -5.20
CA ASN A 824 56.17 -16.00 -3.89
C ASN A 824 55.51 -17.35 -3.51
N TYR A 825 55.60 -18.36 -4.37
CA TYR A 825 54.87 -19.62 -4.22
C TYR A 825 55.53 -20.63 -3.27
N LYS A 826 56.86 -20.57 -3.09
CA LYS A 826 57.59 -21.55 -2.26
C LYS A 826 57.45 -21.34 -0.75
N ASN A 827 57.28 -20.11 -0.29
CA ASN A 827 57.09 -19.83 1.15
C ASN A 827 55.64 -20.09 1.59
N TYR A 828 54.67 -20.05 0.67
CA TYR A 828 53.26 -20.31 0.96
C TYR A 828 52.97 -21.82 1.12
N ILE A 829 53.65 -22.67 0.33
CA ILE A 829 53.49 -24.13 0.42
C ILE A 829 54.03 -24.68 1.74
N GLN A 830 55.05 -24.06 2.33
CA GLN A 830 55.68 -24.57 3.55
C GLN A 830 54.86 -24.30 4.83
N GLU A 831 53.99 -23.28 4.84
CA GLU A 831 53.03 -23.06 5.94
C GLU A 831 51.73 -23.89 5.79
N GLU A 832 51.36 -24.31 4.56
CA GLU A 832 50.20 -25.18 4.32
C GLU A 832 50.47 -26.65 4.68
N ASP A 833 51.69 -27.15 4.49
CA ASP A 833 52.05 -28.54 4.83
C ASP A 833 52.01 -28.78 6.36
N ASP A 834 52.44 -27.81 7.17
CA ASP A 834 52.39 -27.89 8.65
C ASP A 834 50.96 -27.79 9.22
N GLN A 835 50.06 -27.06 8.55
CA GLN A 835 48.63 -27.03 8.90
C GLN A 835 47.91 -28.30 8.44
N GLY A 836 48.25 -28.84 7.27
CA GLY A 836 47.71 -30.10 6.77
C GLY A 836 48.02 -31.30 7.67
N GLU A 837 49.23 -31.35 8.23
CA GLU A 837 49.65 -32.46 9.09
C GLU A 837 48.94 -32.45 10.47
N ASN A 838 48.70 -31.26 11.06
CA ASN A 838 47.92 -31.12 12.29
C ASN A 838 46.44 -31.48 12.07
N ILE A 839 45.87 -31.12 10.92
CA ILE A 839 44.48 -31.42 10.57
C ILE A 839 44.29 -32.92 10.30
N GLN A 840 45.26 -33.60 9.68
CA GLN A 840 45.22 -35.04 9.46
C GLN A 840 45.29 -35.82 10.79
N LYS A 841 46.10 -35.35 11.76
CA LYS A 841 46.16 -35.91 13.12
C LYS A 841 44.82 -35.77 13.85
N GLU A 842 44.14 -34.61 13.74
CA GLU A 842 42.79 -34.42 14.31
C GLU A 842 41.73 -35.30 13.61
N PHE A 843 41.87 -35.50 12.29
CA PHE A 843 40.98 -36.35 11.51
C PHE A 843 41.07 -37.83 11.92
N ASP A 844 42.28 -38.35 12.09
CA ASP A 844 42.51 -39.73 12.52
C ASP A 844 42.02 -39.97 13.96
N GLN A 845 42.12 -38.95 14.81
CA GLN A 845 41.59 -38.98 16.18
C GLN A 845 40.04 -38.98 16.20
N SER A 846 39.41 -38.22 15.31
CA SER A 846 37.94 -38.21 15.13
C SER A 846 37.41 -39.55 14.61
N CYS A 847 38.10 -40.18 13.65
CA CYS A 847 37.74 -41.50 13.12
C CYS A 847 37.88 -42.61 14.19
N ARG A 848 38.89 -42.51 15.07
CA ARG A 848 39.01 -43.39 16.25
C ARG A 848 37.85 -43.21 17.24
N LEU A 849 37.43 -41.97 17.51
CA LEU A 849 36.31 -41.70 18.42
C LEU A 849 34.96 -42.19 17.86
N GLN A 850 34.72 -42.04 16.55
CA GLN A 850 33.54 -42.57 15.89
C GLN A 850 33.47 -44.10 15.92
N SER A 851 34.60 -44.80 15.76
CA SER A 851 34.63 -46.27 15.83
C SER A 851 34.39 -46.80 17.26
N ILE A 852 34.90 -46.09 18.28
CA ILE A 852 34.63 -46.40 19.70
C ILE A 852 33.13 -46.24 20.03
N LEU A 853 32.48 -45.16 19.55
CA LEU A 853 31.05 -44.94 19.76
C LEU A 853 30.15 -45.94 19.03
N LYS A 854 30.56 -46.38 17.82
CA LYS A 854 29.82 -47.39 17.04
C LYS A 854 29.80 -48.76 17.73
N ASN A 855 30.79 -49.04 18.57
CA ASN A 855 30.97 -50.29 19.30
C ASN A 855 30.46 -50.27 20.75
N ASN A 856 29.99 -49.12 21.25
CA ASN A 856 29.51 -49.02 22.62
C ASN A 856 28.10 -49.63 22.79
N SER A 857 28.06 -50.93 23.09
CA SER A 857 26.84 -51.75 23.21
C SER A 857 25.90 -51.29 24.31
N LYS A 858 26.41 -50.63 25.36
CA LYS A 858 25.64 -50.06 26.47
C LYS A 858 24.73 -48.92 25.99
N LEU A 859 25.23 -48.03 25.14
CA LEU A 859 24.47 -46.92 24.58
C LEU A 859 23.36 -47.42 23.63
N LYS A 860 23.64 -48.46 22.83
CA LYS A 860 22.63 -49.11 21.97
C LYS A 860 21.51 -49.76 22.80
N GLN A 861 21.82 -50.36 23.95
CA GLN A 861 20.80 -50.93 24.85
C GLN A 861 19.92 -49.86 25.50
N ILE A 862 20.49 -48.71 25.90
CA ILE A 862 19.72 -47.59 26.47
C ILE A 862 18.73 -47.03 25.45
N ILE A 863 19.17 -46.83 24.20
CA ILE A 863 18.32 -46.35 23.10
C ILE A 863 17.21 -47.37 22.80
N LYS A 864 17.52 -48.67 22.80
CA LYS A 864 16.54 -49.74 22.54
C LYS A 864 15.48 -49.84 23.65
N ARG A 865 15.83 -49.54 24.91
CA ARG A 865 14.88 -49.46 26.05
C ARG A 865 13.97 -48.22 25.99
N ALA A 866 14.51 -47.07 25.56
CA ALA A 866 13.71 -45.85 25.41
C ALA A 866 12.69 -45.94 24.27
N VAL A 867 12.99 -46.68 23.19
CA VAL A 867 12.07 -46.87 22.07
C VAL A 867 10.99 -47.92 22.38
N SER A 868 11.30 -48.93 23.19
CA SER A 868 10.33 -49.97 23.57
C SER A 868 9.31 -49.51 24.63
N SER A 869 9.65 -48.56 25.51
CA SER A 869 8.70 -47.98 26.47
C SER A 869 7.64 -47.07 25.81
N ASN A 870 7.91 -46.57 24.60
CA ASN A 870 7.00 -45.71 23.85
C ASN A 870 5.87 -46.47 23.13
N ASN A 871 6.06 -47.77 22.83
CA ASN A 871 5.03 -48.60 22.19
C ASN A 871 4.00 -49.16 23.18
N HIS A 872 4.26 -49.15 24.49
CA HIS A 872 3.29 -49.58 25.50
C HIS A 872 2.37 -48.45 26.01
N LYS A 873 2.71 -47.17 25.81
CA LYS A 873 1.86 -46.04 26.22
C LYS A 873 0.80 -45.66 25.17
N SER A 874 0.96 -46.07 23.92
CA SER A 874 0.01 -45.79 22.84
C SER A 874 -1.15 -46.78 22.73
N GLN A 875 -1.13 -47.91 23.47
CA GLN A 875 -2.22 -48.89 23.49
C GLN A 875 -3.16 -48.80 24.69
N LEU A 876 -2.95 -47.86 25.62
CA LEU A 876 -3.74 -47.73 26.87
C LEU A 876 -4.79 -46.61 26.87
N TYR A 877 -5.07 -45.97 25.72
CA TYR A 877 -6.03 -44.85 25.63
C TYR A 877 -7.22 -45.08 24.67
N CYS A 878 -7.54 -46.34 24.35
CA CYS A 878 -8.79 -46.68 23.66
C CYS A 878 -9.60 -47.68 24.48
N SER A 879 -10.22 -47.22 25.58
CA SER A 879 -11.44 -47.83 26.16
C SER A 879 -11.82 -47.14 27.47
N LEU A 880 -12.45 -45.97 27.45
CA LEU A 880 -13.21 -45.45 28.59
C LEU A 880 -14.41 -44.60 28.11
N HIS A 881 -15.58 -44.88 28.67
CA HIS A 881 -16.92 -44.44 28.25
C HIS A 881 -17.30 -43.05 28.85
N PRO A 882 -18.05 -42.18 28.15
CA PRO A 882 -18.13 -40.75 28.49
C PRO A 882 -19.30 -40.36 29.42
N LEU A 883 -19.44 -40.97 30.60
CA LEU A 883 -20.50 -40.61 31.57
C LEU A 883 -20.04 -40.24 32.99
N ASP A 884 -18.77 -40.43 33.35
CA ASP A 884 -18.29 -40.13 34.72
C ASP A 884 -17.45 -38.85 34.87
N ILE A 885 -17.23 -38.08 33.80
CA ILE A 885 -16.42 -36.84 33.86
C ILE A 885 -17.26 -35.60 34.19
N LYS A 886 -18.58 -35.65 33.96
CA LYS A 886 -19.47 -34.49 34.14
C LYS A 886 -19.71 -34.14 35.62
N ASN A 887 -19.79 -35.13 36.51
CA ASN A 887 -20.09 -34.89 37.93
C ASN A 887 -18.89 -34.43 38.78
N LYS A 888 -17.65 -34.62 38.30
CA LYS A 888 -16.43 -34.18 39.03
C LYS A 888 -15.96 -32.76 38.68
N ILE A 889 -16.44 -32.19 37.57
CA ILE A 889 -16.09 -30.82 37.17
C ILE A 889 -17.01 -29.80 37.83
N ASP A 890 -18.29 -30.14 38.06
CA ASP A 890 -19.27 -29.22 38.65
C ASP A 890 -19.09 -29.01 40.17
N GLN A 891 -18.44 -29.94 40.89
CA GLN A 891 -18.15 -29.78 42.33
C GLN A 891 -16.91 -28.91 42.63
N ASN A 892 -15.95 -28.83 41.69
CA ASN A 892 -14.72 -28.04 41.89
C ASN A 892 -14.89 -26.55 41.54
N TYR A 893 -15.93 -26.18 40.79
CA TYR A 893 -16.21 -24.78 40.46
C TYR A 893 -16.98 -24.02 41.56
N GLN A 894 -17.69 -24.71 42.46
CA GLN A 894 -18.43 -24.05 43.55
C GLN A 894 -17.57 -23.74 44.79
N TYR A 895 -16.43 -24.41 44.98
CA TYR A 895 -15.56 -24.19 46.15
C TYR A 895 -14.49 -23.09 45.96
N SER A 896 -14.12 -22.74 44.72
CA SER A 896 -13.11 -21.69 44.45
C SER A 896 -13.69 -20.27 44.42
N ALA A 897 -14.98 -20.11 44.10
CA ALA A 897 -15.65 -18.80 44.04
C ALA A 897 -16.02 -18.22 45.42
N PHE A 898 -16.04 -19.03 46.48
CA PHE A 898 -16.46 -18.60 47.82
C PHE A 898 -15.28 -18.23 48.75
N SER A 899 -14.04 -18.64 48.44
CA SER A 899 -12.87 -18.35 49.28
C SER A 899 -12.16 -17.02 48.93
N GLN A 900 -12.21 -16.57 47.67
CA GLN A 900 -11.57 -15.31 47.25
C GLN A 900 -12.36 -14.06 47.66
N ASN A 901 -13.69 -14.12 47.74
CA ASN A 901 -14.53 -12.97 48.09
C ASN A 901 -14.47 -12.58 49.59
N LYS A 902 -13.96 -13.46 50.47
CA LYS A 902 -13.89 -13.21 51.92
C LYS A 902 -12.55 -12.59 52.36
N GLN A 903 -11.48 -12.75 51.58
CA GLN A 903 -10.17 -12.16 51.89
C GLN A 903 -10.03 -10.72 51.40
N GLU A 904 -10.68 -10.33 50.30
CA GLU A 904 -10.63 -8.93 49.81
C GLU A 904 -11.50 -7.97 50.64
N GLN A 905 -12.60 -8.43 51.25
CA GLN A 905 -13.44 -7.58 52.11
C GLN A 905 -12.82 -7.28 53.48
N GLN A 906 -11.81 -8.03 53.93
CA GLN A 906 -11.11 -7.75 55.18
C GLN A 906 -9.93 -6.77 55.02
N GLN A 907 -9.31 -6.68 53.84
CA GLN A 907 -8.20 -5.73 53.60
C GLN A 907 -8.67 -4.30 53.28
N ILE A 908 -9.93 -4.11 52.88
CA ILE A 908 -10.46 -2.79 52.49
C ILE A 908 -10.94 -1.96 53.70
N ASN A 909 -11.11 -2.56 54.88
CA ASN A 909 -11.61 -1.85 56.08
C ASN A 909 -10.52 -1.26 57.00
N GLU A 910 -9.22 -1.47 56.74
CA GLU A 910 -8.14 -0.90 57.59
C GLU A 910 -7.49 0.40 57.08
N TYR A 911 -7.79 0.85 55.85
CA TYR A 911 -7.23 2.11 55.32
C TYR A 911 -8.26 3.23 55.19
N LYS A 912 -8.83 3.65 56.33
CA LYS A 912 -9.55 4.94 56.43
C LYS A 912 -9.18 5.67 57.73
N LYS A 913 -8.10 6.46 57.69
CA LYS A 913 -7.93 7.65 58.55
C LYS A 913 -7.34 8.80 57.73
N PRO A 914 -7.97 9.99 57.70
CA PRO A 914 -7.46 11.12 56.95
C PRO A 914 -6.36 11.85 57.75
N LYS A 915 -5.17 12.02 57.15
CA LYS A 915 -4.16 12.97 57.65
C LYS A 915 -4.34 14.30 56.91
N LYS A 916 -4.76 15.33 57.64
CA LYS A 916 -4.64 16.75 57.25
C LYS A 916 -3.15 17.10 57.15
N LEU A 917 -2.72 17.70 56.05
CA LEU A 917 -1.48 18.48 56.02
C LEU A 917 -1.67 19.81 55.29
N SER A 918 -1.36 20.86 56.03
CA SER A 918 -1.30 22.27 55.67
C SER A 918 -0.07 22.60 54.81
N PHE A 919 -0.24 23.44 53.80
CA PHE A 919 0.87 24.05 53.07
C PHE A 919 1.41 25.26 53.85
N LYS A 920 2.70 25.22 54.20
CA LYS A 920 3.52 26.39 54.55
C LYS A 920 4.33 26.79 53.32
N LEU A 921 4.21 28.05 52.92
CA LEU A 921 5.16 28.76 52.08
C LEU A 921 6.30 29.22 52.99
N GLN A 922 7.55 28.98 52.59
CA GLN A 922 8.68 29.74 53.11
C GLN A 922 9.82 29.75 52.11
N ASP A 923 10.47 30.91 52.11
CA ASP A 923 11.51 31.41 51.23
C ASP A 923 12.81 30.60 51.32
N ASN A 924 13.67 30.73 50.30
CA ASN A 924 14.97 31.39 50.48
C ASN A 924 15.79 31.46 49.20
N ASN A 925 16.47 32.61 49.11
CA ASN A 925 17.60 32.93 48.25
C ASN A 925 18.79 31.98 48.52
N ASP A 926 19.67 31.77 47.53
CA ASP A 926 20.99 32.42 47.49
C ASP A 926 22.04 31.73 46.56
N LEU A 927 22.80 32.59 45.89
CA LEU A 927 24.25 32.53 45.55
C LEU A 927 24.80 31.90 44.24
N VAL A 928 25.32 32.85 43.43
CA VAL A 928 26.70 32.97 42.86
C VAL A 928 27.00 32.50 41.44
N GLY A 929 27.51 33.44 40.63
CA GLY A 929 28.33 33.20 39.44
C GLY A 929 28.52 34.42 38.55
N SER A 930 29.52 35.25 38.86
CA SER A 930 30.00 36.48 38.21
C SER A 930 30.53 36.34 36.77
N GLU A 931 30.42 37.40 35.95
CA GLU A 931 31.57 38.14 35.36
C GLU A 931 31.15 39.22 34.31
N ASN A 932 31.47 40.48 34.64
CA ASN A 932 31.94 41.64 33.85
C ASN A 932 31.65 41.78 32.33
N ALA A 933 31.13 42.95 31.92
CA ALA A 933 31.93 44.06 31.34
C ALA A 933 31.05 45.24 30.88
N GLN A 934 31.67 46.42 30.85
CA GLN A 934 31.12 47.78 30.79
C GLN A 934 30.72 48.26 29.38
N GLU A 935 29.77 49.20 29.26
CA GLU A 935 30.04 50.62 28.91
C GLU A 935 28.76 51.44 28.55
N LYS A 936 28.67 52.61 29.21
CA LYS A 936 28.27 53.95 28.72
C LYS A 936 26.79 54.32 28.43
N ASN A 937 26.24 55.06 29.40
CA ASN A 937 25.87 56.49 29.33
C ASN A 937 24.93 57.00 28.21
N ASN A 938 23.73 57.45 28.60
CA ASN A 938 23.37 58.86 28.87
C ASN A 938 21.96 59.25 28.38
N SER A 939 21.18 59.83 29.32
CA SER A 939 20.22 60.97 29.18
C SER A 939 19.10 60.88 28.13
N GLN A 940 17.86 61.29 28.34
CA GLN A 940 17.32 62.36 29.17
C GLN A 940 15.76 62.26 29.13
N ASN A 941 15.12 62.59 30.25
CA ASN A 941 13.83 63.27 30.47
C ASN A 941 12.70 63.19 29.40
N ASP A 942 11.48 62.83 29.80
CA ASP A 942 10.50 63.86 30.18
C ASP A 942 9.23 63.34 30.89
N THR A 943 9.07 63.90 32.08
CA THR A 943 7.87 64.34 32.83
C THR A 943 6.47 63.75 32.62
N TYR A 944 5.96 63.28 33.75
CA TYR A 944 4.56 63.06 34.14
C TYR A 944 3.69 64.32 33.99
N ASN A 945 2.40 64.11 33.67
CA ASN A 945 1.33 64.88 34.29
C ASN A 945 0.10 63.99 34.54
N ASN A 946 -0.25 63.87 35.82
CA ASN A 946 -1.50 63.33 36.35
C ASN A 946 -2.60 64.39 36.23
N GLY A 947 -3.85 63.96 36.05
CA GLY A 947 -5.01 64.85 36.07
C GLY A 947 -6.35 64.10 36.12
N ASP A 948 -6.75 63.77 37.35
CA ASP A 948 -8.10 63.71 37.91
C ASP A 948 -9.23 62.88 37.28
N ILE A 949 -9.57 61.85 38.05
CA ILE A 949 -10.88 61.21 38.18
C ILE A 949 -11.73 62.09 39.10
N ASN A 950 -12.88 62.58 38.63
CA ASN A 950 -14.13 62.73 39.41
C ASN A 950 -15.22 63.41 38.55
N GLN A 951 -16.33 62.69 38.29
CA GLN A 951 -17.70 63.11 38.60
C GLN A 951 -18.73 62.29 37.81
N ILE A 952 -19.43 61.42 38.55
CA ILE A 952 -20.72 60.84 38.19
C ILE A 952 -21.78 61.68 38.90
N LYS A 953 -22.75 62.27 38.18
CA LYS A 953 -24.19 62.28 38.51
C LYS A 953 -25.01 63.23 37.60
N GLN A 954 -26.17 62.72 37.20
CA GLN A 954 -27.40 63.44 36.78
C GLN A 954 -27.33 64.09 35.38
N TYR A 955 -28.25 63.88 34.44
CA TYR A 955 -29.71 63.94 34.54
C TYR A 955 -30.42 63.01 33.55
N SER A 956 -31.60 62.55 33.96
CA SER A 956 -32.60 61.84 33.16
C SER A 956 -33.78 62.77 32.83
N LYS A 957 -34.43 62.54 31.67
CA LYS A 957 -35.75 63.05 31.22
C LYS A 957 -35.71 64.53 30.76
N SER A 958 -36.31 64.96 29.65
CA SER A 958 -37.61 64.60 29.03
C SER A 958 -37.82 65.36 27.70
N TYR A 959 -38.79 64.89 26.88
CA TYR A 959 -39.53 65.56 25.78
C TYR A 959 -38.72 65.95 24.51
N ASP A 960 -39.20 65.83 23.25
CA ASP A 960 -40.56 65.87 22.70
C ASP A 960 -40.67 65.18 21.32
N GLN A 961 -41.87 64.71 20.98
CA GLN A 961 -42.32 64.40 19.61
C GLN A 961 -42.82 65.70 18.96
N GLN A 962 -42.49 65.96 17.68
CA GLN A 962 -43.45 66.38 16.63
C GLN A 962 -42.78 66.78 15.29
N ASN A 963 -43.28 66.14 14.23
CA ASN A 963 -43.73 66.70 12.94
C ASN A 963 -42.80 67.30 11.86
N CYS A 964 -43.20 66.90 10.64
CA CYS A 964 -43.18 67.61 9.35
C CYS A 964 -42.04 67.35 8.34
N ASN A 965 -42.36 66.47 7.38
CA ASN A 965 -42.63 66.77 5.96
C ASN A 965 -41.68 67.67 5.15
N LYS A 966 -41.46 67.20 3.89
CA LYS A 966 -40.95 67.86 2.67
C LYS A 966 -39.44 67.78 2.46
N PHE A 967 -39.01 67.03 1.45
CA PHE A 967 -38.57 67.60 0.15
C PHE A 967 -38.30 66.50 -0.88
N ILE A 968 -39.01 66.58 -2.01
CA ILE A 968 -38.71 65.97 -3.32
C ILE A 968 -38.40 67.15 -4.26
N PRO A 969 -37.46 67.01 -5.21
CA PRO A 969 -37.81 67.27 -6.62
C PRO A 969 -37.31 66.10 -7.50
N HIS A 970 -38.20 65.42 -8.21
CA HIS A 970 -38.57 65.65 -9.62
C HIS A 970 -37.40 65.65 -10.61
N LEU A 971 -37.30 64.57 -11.39
CA LEU A 971 -37.20 64.63 -12.85
C LEU A 971 -37.77 63.33 -13.48
N ASN A 972 -38.96 63.52 -14.05
CA ASN A 972 -39.63 62.78 -15.14
C ASN A 972 -38.67 62.65 -16.36
N ASN A 973 -38.74 61.72 -17.34
CA ASN A 973 -39.86 61.02 -17.99
C ASN A 973 -39.33 59.89 -18.92
N GLN A 974 -40.03 58.74 -18.92
CA GLN A 974 -40.48 57.89 -20.05
C GLN A 974 -39.50 57.09 -20.97
N PRO A 975 -39.97 56.07 -21.76
CA PRO A 975 -40.67 54.84 -21.33
C PRO A 975 -40.25 53.55 -22.12
N ASP A 976 -40.87 52.42 -21.74
CA ASP A 976 -41.13 51.20 -22.52
C ASP A 976 -39.99 50.34 -23.12
N ARG A 977 -39.89 49.09 -22.63
CA ARG A 977 -40.20 47.87 -23.42
C ARG A 977 -40.09 46.56 -22.61
N SER A 978 -41.25 45.88 -22.53
CA SER A 978 -41.49 44.44 -22.64
C SER A 978 -40.68 43.41 -21.83
N LEU A 979 -41.36 42.83 -20.83
CA LEU A 979 -41.67 41.40 -20.68
C LEU A 979 -40.61 40.37 -21.13
N SER A 980 -40.06 39.63 -20.16
CA SER A 980 -40.18 38.16 -20.15
C SER A 980 -39.98 37.60 -18.73
N LYS A 981 -41.05 37.02 -18.18
CA LYS A 981 -41.02 36.13 -17.02
C LYS A 981 -40.46 34.79 -17.49
N VAL A 982 -39.42 34.29 -16.82
CA VAL A 982 -39.13 32.85 -16.80
C VAL A 982 -38.89 32.46 -15.35
N SER A 983 -39.92 31.86 -14.76
CA SER A 983 -39.87 31.06 -13.55
C SER A 983 -39.16 29.74 -13.84
N ILE A 984 -38.25 29.31 -12.96
CA ILE A 984 -37.70 27.96 -12.99
C ILE A 984 -37.77 27.38 -11.56
N ASN A 985 -38.46 26.24 -11.47
CA ASN A 985 -38.50 25.30 -10.36
C ASN A 985 -37.14 24.62 -10.14
#